data_AF-A0A954KM90-F1
#
_entry.id   AF-A0A954KM90-F1
#
_cell.length_a   1.000
_cell.length_b   1.000
_cell.length_c   1.000
_cell.angle_alpha   90.00
_cell.angle_beta   90.00
_cell.angle_gamma   90.00
#
_symmetry.space_group_name_H-M   'P 1'
#
loop_
_entity.id
_entity.type
_entity.pdbx_description
1 polymer ?
#
loop_
_entity_poly.entity_id
_entity_poly.type
_entity_poly.pdbx_seq_one_letter_code
_entity_poly.pdbx_strand_id
1 'polypeptide(L)'
;MTESRTGAQVNLVDVAPILKELGVLKKDAKDEVPRDKSTGEAFLTAMSESSNVKTCVDFIFPRGIPVDQTFLDQLDEFHRWIGISGSGDEALGIVWSEAIGRLTDSQRLELLNAFAAQEAHAFFDNSRSLWVVVRDHEFAPDFLADWFVALLEAVERDAMQEDVRKTIRIVCECHPHAAGRVLGQYLATPDDRRNSVAGFMLGLLRVQELDSDTAKEIKRIDEAYKNHGDSTGRAVFNWSWVTTARQRELTEHELMELLDRSNQSEDDLNNMLSVAARFIQVDGLPATLTQRTIAWLGENIGPTLSSDTKYHVVNAANRCYRDSADEESRREATMWICAIQPVSKEDRGTWNRIGNILGDACKNGIDELSTVFSQLCVTSAETMLDLMAERDFRYFLHDLKTEDAGLLVAPLALSTDTPTRKLGLLLFNELEIEEFPADAIKASDPTLVQILFYESQRMFLSPKAIARLLAAITSVAEKTSAEFQGELLDELIVQCQNFAGSCREELERLGSDNPLIDHALKAVAEHFEALKHARDAGINAMEVAGVRKAAREQRRRFSRQVSEGARSASPLLSLMKHVSLLYGRSSSQFIDGVLRDALPLGHTSHTMEIPMVDYFDPEEMALRRMHASANIAALLDSIQPEEDDDER
;
A
#
# COMPACT_ATOMS: atom_id res chain seq x y z
N MET A 1 -18.77 -3.96 11.59
CA MET A 1 -20.22 -3.90 11.32
C MET A 1 -20.63 -5.26 10.81
N THR A 2 -21.25 -6.07 11.66
CA THR A 2 -21.76 -7.41 11.35
C THR A 2 -23.28 -7.28 11.20
N GLU A 3 -23.74 -7.14 9.95
CA GLU A 3 -25.16 -7.29 9.66
C GLU A 3 -25.52 -8.77 9.80
N SER A 4 -26.44 -9.07 10.72
CA SER A 4 -26.94 -10.42 10.94
C SER A 4 -27.81 -10.83 9.75
N ARG A 5 -27.35 -11.82 8.99
CA ARG A 5 -28.14 -12.59 8.01
C ARG A 5 -29.41 -13.13 8.70
N THR A 6 -30.56 -12.57 8.36
CA THR A 6 -31.88 -13.18 8.58
C THR A 6 -32.25 -13.94 7.30
N GLY A 7 -31.49 -14.97 6.98
CA GLY A 7 -31.83 -15.96 5.96
C GLY A 7 -32.50 -17.16 6.63
N ALA A 8 -33.50 -17.76 5.98
CA ALA A 8 -34.13 -18.99 6.44
C ALA A 8 -33.05 -20.02 6.83
N GLN A 9 -33.16 -20.63 8.01
CA GLN A 9 -32.25 -21.69 8.43
C GLN A 9 -32.34 -22.84 7.42
N VAL A 10 -31.34 -22.93 6.54
CA VAL A 10 -31.13 -24.10 5.70
C VAL A 10 -30.80 -25.26 6.65
N ASN A 11 -31.64 -26.29 6.68
CA ASN A 11 -31.39 -27.50 7.48
C ASN A 11 -30.31 -28.32 6.78
N LEU A 12 -29.05 -28.01 7.08
CA LEU A 12 -27.89 -28.78 6.61
C LEU A 12 -27.85 -30.14 7.31
N VAL A 13 -27.39 -31.16 6.59
CA VAL A 13 -27.15 -32.50 7.12
C VAL A 13 -25.93 -32.48 8.04
N ASP A 14 -26.06 -33.03 9.25
CA ASP A 14 -24.92 -33.24 10.16
C ASP A 14 -24.00 -34.31 9.59
N VAL A 15 -22.76 -33.93 9.28
CA VAL A 15 -21.75 -34.76 8.62
C VAL A 15 -20.90 -35.56 9.61
N ALA A 16 -20.99 -35.29 10.91
CA ALA A 16 -20.22 -36.02 11.92
C ALA A 16 -20.46 -37.54 11.91
N PRO A 17 -21.69 -38.08 11.70
CA PRO A 17 -21.93 -39.52 11.68
C PRO A 17 -21.18 -40.24 10.55
N ILE A 18 -21.21 -39.70 9.32
CA ILE A 18 -20.51 -40.32 8.19
C ILE A 18 -19.00 -40.24 8.35
N LEU A 19 -18.48 -39.13 8.89
CA LEU A 19 -17.04 -39.02 9.17
C LEU A 19 -16.58 -39.99 10.27
N LYS A 20 -17.42 -40.32 11.25
CA LYS A 20 -17.13 -41.38 12.24
C LYS A 20 -17.17 -42.77 11.62
N GLU A 21 -18.11 -43.02 10.71
CA GLU A 21 -18.24 -44.29 9.99
C GLU A 21 -17.02 -44.56 9.12
N LEU A 22 -16.57 -43.54 8.37
CA LEU A 22 -15.36 -43.58 7.54
C LEU A 22 -14.05 -43.61 8.35
N GLY A 23 -14.14 -43.60 9.69
CA GLY A 23 -12.97 -43.62 10.56
C GLY A 23 -12.17 -42.31 10.55
N VAL A 24 -12.76 -41.21 10.11
CA VAL A 24 -12.14 -39.87 9.95
C VAL A 24 -12.31 -39.01 11.20
N LEU A 25 -13.42 -39.18 11.92
CA LEU A 25 -13.58 -38.70 13.28
C LEU A 25 -13.52 -39.86 14.27
N LYS A 26 -13.08 -39.57 15.51
CA LYS A 26 -13.12 -40.56 16.59
C LYS A 26 -14.58 -40.88 16.94
N LYS A 27 -14.86 -42.15 17.23
CA LYS A 27 -16.22 -42.59 17.62
C LYS A 27 -16.63 -41.90 18.92
N ASP A 28 -15.71 -41.80 19.88
CA ASP A 28 -15.87 -41.09 21.15
C ASP A 28 -14.88 -39.93 21.32
N ALA A 29 -15.35 -38.81 21.85
CA ALA A 29 -14.53 -37.61 22.11
C ALA A 29 -13.44 -37.82 23.19
N LYS A 30 -13.53 -38.92 23.95
CA LYS A 30 -12.61 -39.27 25.06
C LYS A 30 -11.46 -40.19 24.65
N ASP A 31 -11.38 -40.63 23.40
CA ASP A 31 -10.22 -41.36 22.91
C ASP A 31 -9.04 -40.38 22.82
N GLU A 32 -8.15 -40.36 23.82
CA GLU A 32 -7.08 -39.36 23.99
C GLU A 32 -5.87 -39.53 23.05
N VAL A 33 -5.84 -40.57 22.21
CA VAL A 33 -4.68 -40.82 21.33
C VAL A 33 -4.67 -39.81 20.17
N PRO A 34 -3.64 -38.96 20.02
CA PRO A 34 -3.50 -38.09 18.85
C PRO A 34 -3.52 -38.94 17.58
N ARG A 35 -4.24 -38.50 16.54
CA ARG A 35 -4.14 -39.17 15.25
C ARG A 35 -2.78 -38.86 14.64
N ASP A 36 -2.13 -39.86 14.08
CA ASP A 36 -0.85 -39.68 13.37
C ASP A 36 -0.99 -38.85 12.07
N LYS A 37 -2.22 -38.66 11.59
CA LYS A 37 -2.57 -37.92 10.37
C LYS A 37 -3.59 -36.83 10.63
N SER A 38 -3.56 -35.76 9.82
CA SER A 38 -4.60 -34.72 9.85
C SER A 38 -5.96 -35.29 9.44
N THR A 39 -7.06 -34.64 9.83
CA THR A 39 -8.41 -35.07 9.47
C THR A 39 -8.60 -35.13 7.96
N GLY A 40 -8.07 -34.15 7.22
CA GLY A 40 -8.08 -34.12 5.76
C GLY A 40 -7.32 -35.28 5.11
N GLU A 41 -6.14 -35.64 5.61
CA GLU A 41 -5.38 -36.82 5.11
C GLU A 41 -6.07 -38.14 5.41
N ALA A 42 -6.66 -38.29 6.60
CA ALA A 42 -7.43 -39.47 6.95
C ALA A 42 -8.66 -39.60 6.05
N PHE A 43 -9.32 -38.47 5.74
CA PHE A 43 -10.48 -38.44 4.85
C PHE A 43 -10.09 -38.76 3.41
N LEU A 44 -9.04 -38.13 2.87
CA LEU A 44 -8.52 -38.43 1.52
C LEU A 44 -8.15 -39.92 1.39
N THR A 45 -7.53 -40.50 2.41
CA THR A 45 -7.24 -41.95 2.45
C THR A 45 -8.53 -42.78 2.35
N ALA A 46 -9.57 -42.42 3.11
CA ALA A 46 -10.86 -43.12 3.07
C ALA A 46 -11.57 -42.96 1.71
N MET A 47 -11.40 -41.82 1.04
CA MET A 47 -11.97 -41.52 -0.28
C MET A 47 -11.24 -42.20 -1.45
N SER A 48 -10.10 -42.87 -1.21
CA SER A 48 -9.42 -43.68 -2.23
C SER A 48 -10.28 -44.86 -2.74
N GLU A 49 -11.25 -45.30 -1.94
CA GLU A 49 -12.24 -46.31 -2.32
C GLU A 49 -13.51 -45.64 -2.89
N SER A 50 -13.80 -45.86 -4.17
CA SER A 50 -14.97 -45.26 -4.86
C SER A 50 -16.31 -45.56 -4.16
N SER A 51 -16.45 -46.70 -3.48
CA SER A 51 -17.64 -47.03 -2.68
C SER A 51 -17.86 -46.09 -1.49
N ASN A 52 -16.78 -45.58 -0.90
CA ASN A 52 -16.86 -44.67 0.24
C ASN A 52 -17.25 -43.26 -0.21
N VAL A 53 -16.76 -42.83 -1.37
CA VAL A 53 -17.17 -41.55 -2.00
C VAL A 53 -18.67 -41.57 -2.29
N LYS A 54 -19.18 -42.65 -2.88
CA LYS A 54 -20.61 -42.80 -3.19
C LYS A 54 -21.48 -42.76 -1.94
N THR A 55 -21.10 -43.53 -0.92
CA THR A 55 -21.78 -43.54 0.38
C THR A 55 -21.79 -42.16 1.02
N CYS A 56 -20.67 -41.43 0.92
CA CYS A 56 -20.55 -40.08 1.44
C CYS A 56 -21.50 -39.10 0.72
N VAL A 57 -21.54 -39.12 -0.62
CA VAL A 57 -22.46 -38.27 -1.41
C VAL A 57 -23.92 -38.63 -1.12
N ASP A 58 -24.27 -39.92 -1.01
CA ASP A 58 -25.63 -40.36 -0.66
C ASP A 58 -26.05 -39.90 0.74
N PHE A 59 -25.11 -39.88 1.67
CA PHE A 59 -25.36 -39.41 3.04
C PHE A 59 -25.53 -37.89 3.10
N ILE A 60 -24.67 -37.14 2.41
CA ILE A 60 -24.68 -35.67 2.41
C ILE A 60 -25.90 -35.13 1.63
N PHE A 61 -26.32 -35.81 0.56
CA PHE A 61 -27.43 -35.39 -0.30
C PHE A 61 -28.54 -36.46 -0.40
N PRO A 62 -29.22 -36.80 0.72
CA PRO A 62 -30.14 -37.94 0.78
C PRO A 62 -31.44 -37.74 0.00
N ARG A 63 -31.75 -36.50 -0.40
CA ARG A 63 -32.95 -36.13 -1.17
C ARG A 63 -32.65 -35.79 -2.62
N GLY A 64 -31.45 -36.10 -3.09
CA GLY A 64 -30.92 -35.65 -4.37
C GLY A 64 -30.00 -34.44 -4.20
N ILE A 65 -29.22 -34.19 -5.25
CA ILE A 65 -28.15 -33.18 -5.25
C ILE A 65 -28.76 -31.85 -5.68
N PRO A 66 -28.79 -30.83 -4.80
CA PRO A 66 -29.22 -29.49 -5.18
C PRO A 66 -28.24 -28.88 -6.19
N VAL A 67 -28.73 -27.95 -7.01
CA VAL A 67 -27.94 -27.23 -8.04
C VAL A 67 -27.81 -25.74 -7.71
N ASP A 68 -28.20 -25.36 -6.50
CA ASP A 68 -28.21 -23.98 -5.99
C ASP A 68 -27.27 -23.83 -4.78
N GLN A 69 -27.36 -22.68 -4.10
CA GLN A 69 -26.56 -22.36 -2.92
C GLN A 69 -26.64 -23.43 -1.81
N THR A 70 -27.73 -24.20 -1.72
CA THR A 70 -27.88 -25.28 -0.72
C THR A 70 -26.80 -26.35 -0.88
N PHE A 71 -26.36 -26.62 -2.10
CA PHE A 71 -25.27 -27.56 -2.36
C PHE A 71 -23.96 -27.06 -1.75
N LEU A 72 -23.67 -25.78 -1.97
CA LEU A 72 -22.42 -25.16 -1.58
C LEU A 72 -22.38 -24.91 -0.07
N ASP A 73 -23.50 -24.53 0.54
CA ASP A 73 -23.63 -24.43 2.01
C ASP A 73 -23.35 -25.78 2.69
N GLN A 74 -23.79 -26.88 2.06
CA GLN A 74 -23.56 -28.23 2.56
C GLN A 74 -22.10 -28.67 2.38
N LEU A 75 -21.44 -28.25 1.29
CA LEU A 75 -20.00 -28.46 1.09
C LEU A 75 -19.17 -27.63 2.08
N ASP A 76 -19.55 -26.38 2.35
CA ASP A 76 -18.88 -25.53 3.35
C ASP A 76 -18.94 -26.16 4.74
N GLU A 77 -20.12 -26.64 5.14
CA GLU A 77 -20.27 -27.35 6.40
C GLU A 77 -19.40 -28.61 6.41
N PHE A 78 -19.36 -29.37 5.32
CA PHE A 78 -18.47 -30.52 5.22
C PHE A 78 -16.99 -30.15 5.34
N HIS A 79 -16.57 -29.06 4.68
CA HIS A 79 -15.20 -28.56 4.69
C HIS A 79 -14.73 -28.18 6.11
N ARG A 80 -15.61 -27.58 6.91
CA ARG A 80 -15.32 -27.24 8.32
C ARG A 80 -14.92 -28.45 9.17
N TRP A 81 -15.46 -29.63 8.88
CA TRP A 81 -15.15 -30.84 9.63
C TRP A 81 -13.86 -31.54 9.18
N ILE A 82 -13.56 -31.53 7.89
CA ILE A 82 -12.34 -32.15 7.34
C ILE A 82 -11.10 -31.25 7.52
N GLY A 83 -11.31 -29.93 7.62
CA GLY A 83 -10.28 -28.93 7.85
C GLY A 83 -9.61 -28.44 6.57
N ILE A 84 -9.25 -27.15 6.57
CA ILE A 84 -8.65 -26.44 5.44
C ILE A 84 -7.18 -26.87 5.29
N SER A 85 -6.90 -27.72 4.31
CA SER A 85 -5.57 -28.26 3.99
C SER A 85 -5.57 -28.81 2.57
N GLY A 86 -4.42 -28.90 1.91
CA GLY A 86 -4.36 -29.42 0.52
C GLY A 86 -5.00 -30.81 0.35
N SER A 87 -4.82 -31.71 1.31
CA SER A 87 -5.48 -33.04 1.32
C SER A 87 -6.98 -32.95 1.58
N GLY A 88 -7.43 -31.98 2.39
CA GLY A 88 -8.84 -31.68 2.61
C GLY A 88 -9.51 -31.12 1.36
N ASP A 89 -8.85 -30.17 0.68
CA ASP A 89 -9.34 -29.56 -0.56
C ASP A 89 -9.48 -30.61 -1.68
N GLU A 90 -8.50 -31.51 -1.82
CA GLU A 90 -8.59 -32.61 -2.78
C GLU A 90 -9.74 -33.56 -2.46
N ALA A 91 -9.89 -33.95 -1.18
CA ALA A 91 -10.93 -34.88 -0.79
C ALA A 91 -12.34 -34.28 -0.88
N LEU A 92 -12.50 -33.00 -0.57
CA LEU A 92 -13.72 -32.23 -0.84
C LEU A 92 -14.03 -32.23 -2.34
N GLY A 93 -13.00 -32.01 -3.17
CA GLY A 93 -13.10 -32.04 -4.62
C GLY A 93 -13.55 -33.38 -5.17
N ILE A 94 -13.13 -34.51 -4.57
CA ILE A 94 -13.59 -35.86 -4.95
C ILE A 94 -15.07 -36.04 -4.66
N VAL A 95 -15.55 -35.58 -3.50
CA VAL A 95 -16.98 -35.62 -3.13
C VAL A 95 -17.80 -34.73 -4.07
N TRP A 96 -17.31 -33.54 -4.37
CA TRP A 96 -17.93 -32.61 -5.32
C TRP A 96 -17.99 -33.23 -6.73
N SER A 97 -16.90 -33.83 -7.21
CA SER A 97 -16.80 -34.49 -8.51
C SER A 97 -17.79 -35.65 -8.64
N GLU A 98 -17.91 -36.52 -7.63
CA GLU A 98 -18.91 -37.61 -7.63
C GLU A 98 -20.34 -37.06 -7.64
N ALA A 99 -20.61 -35.97 -6.90
CA ALA A 99 -21.93 -35.34 -6.91
C ALA A 99 -22.27 -34.76 -8.30
N ILE A 100 -21.36 -33.99 -8.90
CA ILE A 100 -21.53 -33.46 -10.26
C ILE A 100 -21.70 -34.58 -11.30
N GLY A 101 -21.00 -35.70 -11.13
CA GLY A 101 -21.12 -36.88 -12.00
C GLY A 101 -22.54 -37.44 -12.09
N ARG A 102 -23.37 -37.24 -11.05
CA ARG A 102 -24.76 -37.72 -10.98
C ARG A 102 -25.80 -36.73 -11.53
N LEU A 103 -25.39 -35.51 -11.81
CA LEU A 103 -26.24 -34.47 -12.40
C LEU A 103 -26.28 -34.58 -13.93
N THR A 104 -27.39 -34.12 -14.53
CA THR A 104 -27.47 -33.90 -15.99
C THR A 104 -26.59 -32.72 -16.42
N ASP A 105 -26.21 -32.64 -17.70
CA ASP A 105 -25.34 -31.56 -18.19
C ASP A 105 -25.88 -30.17 -17.85
N SER A 106 -27.18 -29.92 -18.05
CA SER A 106 -27.80 -28.63 -17.69
C SER A 106 -27.68 -28.31 -16.20
N GLN A 107 -27.85 -29.31 -15.34
CA GLN A 107 -27.76 -29.15 -13.89
C GLN A 107 -26.32 -28.92 -13.42
N ARG A 108 -25.34 -29.52 -14.09
CA ARG A 108 -23.91 -29.26 -13.81
C ARG A 108 -23.57 -27.80 -14.09
N LEU A 109 -24.01 -27.27 -15.23
CA LEU A 109 -23.76 -25.86 -15.59
C LEU A 109 -24.48 -24.90 -14.64
N GLU A 110 -25.72 -25.22 -14.25
CA GLU A 110 -26.48 -24.43 -13.27
C GLU A 110 -25.75 -24.35 -11.92
N LEU A 111 -25.24 -25.47 -11.43
CA LEU A 111 -24.48 -25.53 -10.18
C LEU A 111 -23.16 -24.74 -10.25
N LEU A 112 -22.41 -24.85 -11.35
CA LEU A 112 -21.15 -24.11 -11.52
C LEU A 112 -21.37 -22.60 -11.68
N ASN A 113 -22.50 -22.19 -12.27
CA ASN A 113 -22.90 -20.79 -12.30
C ASN A 113 -23.33 -20.29 -10.91
N ALA A 114 -24.04 -21.10 -10.13
CA ALA A 114 -24.36 -20.78 -8.75
C ALA A 114 -23.09 -20.60 -7.90
N PHE A 115 -22.06 -21.43 -8.14
CA PHE A 115 -20.75 -21.29 -7.52
C PHE A 115 -20.06 -19.97 -7.90
N ALA A 116 -20.02 -19.59 -9.18
CA ALA A 116 -19.41 -18.34 -9.61
C ALA A 116 -20.14 -17.08 -9.06
N ALA A 117 -21.40 -17.22 -8.66
CA ALA A 117 -22.21 -16.15 -8.07
C ALA A 117 -22.09 -16.01 -6.54
N GLN A 118 -21.25 -16.81 -5.88
CA GLN A 118 -21.10 -16.77 -4.42
C GLN A 118 -20.47 -15.47 -3.89
N GLU A 119 -20.83 -15.12 -2.65
CA GLU A 119 -20.15 -14.05 -1.90
C GLU A 119 -18.74 -14.51 -1.46
N ALA A 120 -17.80 -13.56 -1.48
CA ALA A 120 -16.35 -13.76 -1.38
C ALA A 120 -15.89 -14.90 -0.46
N HIS A 121 -16.30 -14.93 0.82
CA HIS A 121 -15.77 -15.94 1.77
C HIS A 121 -16.09 -17.39 1.37
N ALA A 122 -17.35 -17.67 0.99
CA ALA A 122 -17.77 -19.02 0.60
C ALA A 122 -17.18 -19.43 -0.76
N PHE A 123 -17.03 -18.46 -1.66
CA PHE A 123 -16.36 -18.68 -2.94
C PHE A 123 -14.93 -19.19 -2.74
N PHE A 124 -14.15 -18.52 -1.88
CA PHE A 124 -12.74 -18.86 -1.65
C PHE A 124 -12.53 -20.23 -0.99
N ASP A 125 -13.39 -20.60 -0.04
CA ASP A 125 -13.26 -21.89 0.65
C ASP A 125 -13.54 -23.06 -0.31
N ASN A 126 -14.46 -22.87 -1.25
CA ASN A 126 -14.82 -23.89 -2.23
C ASN A 126 -13.89 -23.90 -3.46
N SER A 127 -13.36 -22.76 -3.90
CA SER A 127 -12.52 -22.66 -5.11
C SER A 127 -11.26 -23.54 -5.06
N ARG A 128 -10.76 -23.81 -3.85
CA ARG A 128 -9.58 -24.67 -3.59
C ARG A 128 -9.76 -26.12 -4.01
N SER A 129 -11.01 -26.59 -4.06
CA SER A 129 -11.35 -27.98 -4.41
C SER A 129 -11.85 -28.13 -5.86
N LEU A 130 -12.19 -27.01 -6.51
CA LEU A 130 -12.80 -26.97 -7.85
C LEU A 130 -11.93 -27.61 -8.94
N TRP A 131 -10.61 -27.54 -8.79
CA TRP A 131 -9.67 -28.14 -9.75
C TRP A 131 -9.88 -29.65 -9.92
N VAL A 132 -10.40 -30.36 -8.91
CA VAL A 132 -10.71 -31.81 -8.99
C VAL A 132 -11.92 -32.05 -9.89
N VAL A 133 -12.94 -31.18 -9.81
CA VAL A 133 -14.16 -31.28 -10.62
C VAL A 133 -13.81 -31.16 -12.10
N VAL A 134 -13.04 -30.15 -12.48
CA VAL A 134 -12.66 -29.90 -13.88
C VAL A 134 -11.58 -30.86 -14.40
N ARG A 135 -10.96 -31.66 -13.52
CA ARG A 135 -10.07 -32.77 -13.89
C ARG A 135 -10.86 -33.97 -14.41
N ASP A 136 -11.96 -34.27 -13.72
CA ASP A 136 -12.71 -35.51 -13.90
C ASP A 136 -13.86 -35.34 -14.91
N HIS A 137 -14.33 -34.11 -15.14
CA HIS A 137 -15.47 -33.81 -16.00
C HIS A 137 -15.09 -32.80 -17.09
N GLU A 138 -15.33 -33.18 -18.35
CA GLU A 138 -15.21 -32.27 -19.49
C GLU A 138 -16.47 -31.39 -19.61
N PHE A 139 -16.27 -30.09 -19.81
CA PHE A 139 -17.34 -29.11 -20.00
C PHE A 139 -17.29 -28.49 -21.40
N ALA A 140 -18.45 -28.00 -21.86
CA ALA A 140 -18.56 -27.38 -23.18
C ALA A 140 -17.66 -26.12 -23.27
N PRO A 141 -16.90 -25.94 -24.37
CA PRO A 141 -16.02 -24.78 -24.52
C PRO A 141 -16.73 -23.43 -24.41
N ASP A 142 -17.94 -23.30 -25.00
CA ASP A 142 -18.73 -22.06 -24.92
C ASP A 142 -19.08 -21.70 -23.47
N PHE A 143 -19.35 -22.70 -22.62
CA PHE A 143 -19.58 -22.47 -21.20
C PHE A 143 -18.30 -22.08 -20.47
N LEU A 144 -17.20 -22.81 -20.69
CA LEU A 144 -15.92 -22.55 -20.03
C LEU A 144 -15.38 -21.15 -20.34
N ALA A 145 -15.58 -20.66 -21.56
CA ALA A 145 -15.15 -19.33 -21.98
C ALA A 145 -15.78 -18.21 -21.13
N ASP A 146 -17.10 -18.23 -20.92
CA ASP A 146 -17.74 -17.22 -20.09
C ASP A 146 -17.53 -17.49 -18.59
N TRP A 147 -17.49 -18.77 -18.20
CA TRP A 147 -17.33 -19.15 -16.80
C TRP A 147 -15.95 -18.80 -16.24
N PHE A 148 -14.85 -18.96 -17.00
CA PHE A 148 -13.53 -18.54 -16.53
C PHE A 148 -13.42 -17.03 -16.30
N VAL A 149 -14.11 -16.23 -17.11
CA VAL A 149 -14.20 -14.78 -16.89
C VAL A 149 -14.96 -14.49 -15.59
N ALA A 150 -16.09 -15.15 -15.37
CA ALA A 150 -16.86 -15.01 -14.13
C ALA A 150 -16.06 -15.44 -12.88
N LEU A 151 -15.25 -16.50 -12.96
CA LEU A 151 -14.38 -16.92 -11.86
C LEU A 151 -13.30 -15.88 -11.55
N LEU A 152 -12.72 -15.25 -12.57
CA LEU A 152 -11.74 -14.17 -12.36
C LEU A 152 -12.37 -12.91 -11.78
N GLU A 153 -13.61 -12.59 -12.16
CA GLU A 153 -14.39 -11.50 -11.58
C GLU A 153 -14.62 -11.68 -10.09
N ALA A 154 -14.95 -12.91 -9.67
CA ALA A 154 -15.18 -13.23 -8.26
C ALA A 154 -13.93 -13.07 -7.38
N VAL A 155 -12.72 -13.14 -7.97
CA VAL A 155 -11.43 -13.03 -7.25
C VAL A 155 -10.65 -11.75 -7.57
N GLU A 156 -11.27 -10.78 -8.22
CA GLU A 156 -10.59 -9.56 -8.63
C GLU A 156 -10.03 -8.83 -7.39
N ARG A 157 -8.73 -8.51 -7.41
CA ARG A 157 -7.96 -7.82 -6.33
C ARG A 157 -7.66 -8.64 -5.07
N ASP A 158 -7.92 -9.96 -5.06
CA ASP A 158 -7.57 -10.83 -3.92
C ASP A 158 -6.31 -11.67 -4.17
N ALA A 159 -5.65 -12.11 -3.09
CA ALA A 159 -4.49 -12.99 -3.12
C ALA A 159 -4.83 -14.43 -3.55
N MET A 160 -6.11 -14.82 -3.50
CA MET A 160 -6.58 -16.18 -3.81
C MET A 160 -6.79 -16.47 -5.31
N GLN A 161 -6.28 -15.62 -6.21
CA GLN A 161 -6.30 -15.87 -7.66
C GLN A 161 -5.63 -17.18 -8.08
N GLU A 162 -4.75 -17.72 -7.23
CA GLU A 162 -4.01 -18.96 -7.51
C GLU A 162 -4.93 -20.17 -7.67
N ASP A 163 -5.98 -20.31 -6.84
CA ASP A 163 -6.90 -21.45 -6.89
C ASP A 163 -7.75 -21.48 -8.17
N VAL A 164 -8.22 -20.30 -8.61
CA VAL A 164 -8.91 -20.15 -9.90
C VAL A 164 -7.96 -20.48 -11.05
N ARG A 165 -6.72 -19.98 -11.01
CA ARG A 165 -5.70 -20.30 -12.03
C ARG A 165 -5.35 -21.79 -12.04
N LYS A 166 -5.33 -22.46 -10.88
CA LYS A 166 -5.14 -23.91 -10.78
C LYS A 166 -6.27 -24.65 -11.50
N THR A 167 -7.51 -24.21 -11.36
CA THR A 167 -8.66 -24.79 -12.09
C THR A 167 -8.49 -24.66 -13.60
N ILE A 168 -8.15 -23.47 -14.11
CA ILE A 168 -7.92 -23.24 -15.55
C ILE A 168 -6.74 -24.11 -16.06
N ARG A 169 -5.69 -24.24 -15.26
CA ARG A 169 -4.53 -25.08 -15.57
C ARG A 169 -4.93 -26.53 -15.77
N ILE A 170 -5.69 -27.10 -14.83
CA ILE A 170 -6.13 -28.49 -14.92
C ILE A 170 -6.98 -28.73 -16.17
N VAL A 171 -7.82 -27.77 -16.59
CA VAL A 171 -8.54 -27.88 -17.87
C VAL A 171 -7.57 -27.93 -19.06
N CYS A 172 -6.50 -27.15 -19.05
CA CYS A 172 -5.49 -27.19 -20.12
C CYS A 172 -4.72 -28.51 -20.15
N GLU A 173 -4.48 -29.13 -18.98
CA GLU A 173 -3.74 -30.39 -18.84
C GLU A 173 -4.61 -31.61 -19.18
N CYS A 174 -5.85 -31.66 -18.67
CA CYS A 174 -6.74 -32.82 -18.80
C CYS A 174 -7.66 -32.75 -20.03
N HIS A 175 -8.02 -31.54 -20.49
CA HIS A 175 -8.97 -31.32 -21.58
C HIS A 175 -8.42 -30.32 -22.63
N PRO A 176 -7.24 -30.56 -23.23
CA PRO A 176 -6.55 -29.60 -24.10
C PRO A 176 -7.34 -29.23 -25.36
N HIS A 177 -8.16 -30.15 -25.90
CA HIS A 177 -9.02 -29.85 -27.03
C HIS A 177 -10.11 -28.82 -26.68
N ALA A 178 -10.76 -28.96 -25.52
CA ALA A 178 -11.74 -27.98 -25.04
C ALA A 178 -11.06 -26.62 -24.78
N ALA A 179 -9.89 -26.64 -24.14
CA ALA A 179 -9.09 -25.45 -23.89
C ALA A 179 -8.68 -24.72 -25.19
N GLY A 180 -8.29 -25.47 -26.23
CA GLY A 180 -7.99 -24.90 -27.55
C GLY A 180 -9.19 -24.23 -28.21
N ARG A 181 -10.39 -24.80 -28.05
CA ARG A 181 -11.63 -24.19 -28.57
C ARG A 181 -11.99 -22.91 -27.82
N VAL A 182 -11.81 -22.86 -26.49
CA VAL A 182 -11.95 -21.63 -25.69
C VAL A 182 -11.01 -20.54 -26.20
N LEU A 183 -9.73 -20.86 -26.42
CA LEU A 183 -8.76 -19.91 -26.98
C LEU A 183 -9.19 -19.35 -28.35
N GLY A 184 -9.76 -20.21 -29.20
CA GLY A 184 -10.30 -19.80 -30.50
C GLY A 184 -11.48 -18.83 -30.39
N GLN A 185 -12.34 -18.99 -29.37
CA GLN A 185 -13.45 -18.06 -29.11
C GLN A 185 -12.94 -16.71 -28.59
N TYR A 186 -11.97 -16.71 -27.68
CA TYR A 186 -11.35 -15.50 -27.16
C TYR A 186 -10.65 -14.69 -28.26
N LEU A 187 -9.98 -15.37 -29.19
CA LEU A 187 -9.36 -14.73 -30.35
C LEU A 187 -10.39 -13.98 -31.22
N ALA A 188 -11.60 -14.52 -31.34
CA ALA A 188 -12.68 -13.90 -32.11
C ALA A 188 -13.41 -12.79 -31.37
N THR A 189 -13.34 -12.77 -30.04
CA THR A 189 -14.08 -11.84 -29.17
C THR A 189 -13.18 -11.30 -28.05
N PRO A 190 -12.20 -10.44 -28.40
CA PRO A 190 -11.21 -9.96 -27.45
C PRO A 190 -11.83 -9.03 -26.40
N ASP A 191 -11.45 -9.23 -25.15
CA ASP A 191 -11.64 -8.32 -24.02
C ASP A 191 -10.53 -8.53 -22.99
N ASP A 192 -10.30 -7.58 -22.09
CA ASP A 192 -9.16 -7.60 -21.17
C ASP A 192 -9.10 -8.86 -20.28
N ARG A 193 -10.25 -9.33 -19.78
CA ARG A 193 -10.32 -10.52 -18.91
C ARG A 193 -10.08 -11.78 -19.71
N ARG A 194 -10.73 -11.92 -20.87
CA ARG A 194 -10.49 -13.03 -21.81
C ARG A 194 -9.05 -13.07 -22.29
N ASN A 195 -8.44 -11.91 -22.56
CA ASN A 195 -7.04 -11.80 -22.97
C ASN A 195 -6.09 -12.28 -21.86
N SER A 196 -6.38 -11.94 -20.60
CA SER A 196 -5.63 -12.45 -19.44
C SER A 196 -5.72 -13.98 -19.32
N VAL A 197 -6.93 -14.55 -19.42
CA VAL A 197 -7.13 -16.01 -19.42
C VAL A 197 -6.44 -16.66 -20.63
N ALA A 198 -6.59 -16.06 -21.81
CA ALA A 198 -6.02 -16.56 -23.05
C ALA A 198 -4.48 -16.65 -22.96
N GLY A 199 -3.82 -15.62 -22.42
CA GLY A 199 -2.37 -15.61 -22.26
C GLY A 199 -1.92 -16.74 -21.35
N PHE A 200 -2.60 -16.94 -20.22
CA PHE A 200 -2.32 -18.03 -19.30
C PHE A 200 -2.51 -19.42 -19.95
N MET A 201 -3.67 -19.65 -20.58
CA MET A 201 -3.98 -20.92 -21.25
C MET A 201 -3.02 -21.23 -22.41
N LEU A 202 -2.73 -20.24 -23.25
CA LEU A 202 -1.82 -20.40 -24.39
C LEU A 202 -0.42 -20.79 -23.93
N GLY A 203 0.07 -20.19 -22.83
CA GLY A 203 1.37 -20.49 -22.27
C GLY A 203 1.48 -21.91 -21.68
N LEU A 204 0.38 -22.43 -21.10
CA LEU A 204 0.29 -23.81 -20.61
C LEU A 204 0.21 -24.81 -21.78
N LEU A 205 -0.67 -24.58 -22.75
CA LEU A 205 -0.85 -25.51 -23.87
C LEU A 205 0.40 -25.63 -24.75
N ARG A 206 1.24 -24.58 -24.80
CA ARG A 206 2.54 -24.62 -25.49
C ARG A 206 3.51 -25.67 -24.94
N VAL A 207 3.37 -26.05 -23.67
CA VAL A 207 4.28 -27.02 -23.02
C VAL A 207 3.66 -28.40 -22.83
N GLN A 208 2.37 -28.56 -23.14
CA GLN A 208 1.69 -29.85 -22.99
C GLN A 208 2.08 -30.83 -24.09
N GLU A 209 2.08 -32.12 -23.75
CA GLU A 209 2.16 -33.19 -24.74
C GLU A 209 0.79 -33.37 -25.40
N LEU A 210 0.66 -32.89 -26.64
CA LEU A 210 -0.60 -32.87 -27.38
C LEU A 210 -0.59 -33.87 -28.53
N ASP A 211 -1.76 -34.39 -28.89
CA ASP A 211 -1.92 -35.12 -30.14
C ASP A 211 -1.67 -34.22 -31.36
N SER A 212 -1.37 -34.82 -32.52
CA SER A 212 -0.93 -34.06 -33.70
C SER A 212 -1.95 -33.04 -34.19
N ASP A 213 -3.25 -33.27 -34.01
CA ASP A 213 -4.28 -32.37 -34.54
C ASP A 213 -4.54 -31.23 -33.57
N THR A 214 -4.63 -31.51 -32.27
CA THR A 214 -4.68 -30.47 -31.24
C THR A 214 -3.43 -29.58 -31.28
N ALA A 215 -2.23 -30.15 -31.43
CA ALA A 215 -0.99 -29.39 -31.52
C ALA A 215 -0.98 -28.42 -32.73
N LYS A 216 -1.48 -28.85 -33.90
CA LYS A 216 -1.59 -27.99 -35.09
C LYS A 216 -2.57 -26.84 -34.85
N GLU A 217 -3.70 -27.11 -34.20
CA GLU A 217 -4.71 -26.10 -33.92
C GLU A 217 -4.21 -25.07 -32.92
N ILE A 218 -3.56 -25.50 -31.83
CA ILE A 218 -2.92 -24.58 -30.87
C ILE A 218 -1.86 -23.74 -31.55
N LYS A 219 -1.01 -24.34 -32.41
CA LYS A 219 -0.01 -23.58 -33.17
C LYS A 219 -0.64 -22.55 -34.12
N ARG A 220 -1.78 -22.88 -34.75
CA ARG A 220 -2.52 -21.93 -35.59
C ARG A 220 -3.05 -20.75 -34.79
N ILE A 221 -3.59 -21.00 -33.60
CA ILE A 221 -4.08 -19.97 -32.68
C ILE A 221 -2.92 -19.11 -32.15
N ASP A 222 -1.81 -19.75 -31.78
CA ASP A 222 -0.58 -19.09 -31.33
C ASP A 222 -0.05 -18.08 -32.36
N GLU A 223 0.06 -18.51 -33.62
CA GLU A 223 0.44 -17.64 -34.74
C GLU A 223 -0.58 -16.52 -35.00
N ALA A 224 -1.86 -16.76 -34.73
CA ALA A 224 -2.89 -15.74 -34.90
C ALA A 224 -2.80 -14.64 -33.83
N TYR A 225 -2.52 -14.99 -32.56
CA TYR A 225 -2.22 -13.99 -31.54
C TYR A 225 -0.88 -13.28 -31.81
N LYS A 226 0.16 -14.03 -32.22
CA LYS A 226 1.48 -13.47 -32.54
C LYS A 226 1.41 -12.38 -33.61
N ASN A 227 0.59 -12.59 -34.64
CA ASN A 227 0.46 -11.71 -35.79
C ASN A 227 -0.86 -10.90 -35.77
N HIS A 228 -1.47 -10.75 -34.60
CA HIS A 228 -2.73 -10.04 -34.46
C HIS A 228 -2.58 -8.57 -34.87
N GLY A 229 -3.59 -8.01 -35.54
CA GLY A 229 -3.55 -6.62 -36.03
C GLY A 229 -3.53 -5.58 -34.90
N ASP A 230 -4.17 -5.90 -33.78
CA ASP A 230 -4.23 -5.06 -32.58
C ASP A 230 -3.16 -5.44 -31.53
N SER A 231 -2.60 -4.43 -30.84
CA SER A 231 -1.57 -4.59 -29.80
C SER A 231 -2.06 -5.41 -28.62
N THR A 232 -3.33 -5.27 -28.24
CA THR A 232 -3.95 -6.07 -27.16
C THR A 232 -3.95 -7.57 -27.48
N GLY A 233 -4.26 -7.93 -28.73
CA GLY A 233 -4.19 -9.33 -29.17
C GLY A 233 -2.76 -9.86 -29.22
N ARG A 234 -1.79 -9.04 -29.63
CA ARG A 234 -0.36 -9.41 -29.58
C ARG A 234 0.16 -9.54 -28.15
N ALA A 235 -0.37 -8.75 -27.22
CA ALA A 235 -0.04 -8.83 -25.81
C ALA A 235 -0.40 -10.19 -25.21
N VAL A 236 -1.50 -10.83 -25.64
CA VAL A 236 -1.85 -12.21 -25.25
C VAL A 236 -0.72 -13.18 -25.55
N PHE A 237 -0.18 -13.11 -26.77
CA PHE A 237 0.97 -13.92 -27.17
C PHE A 237 2.19 -13.60 -26.30
N ASN A 238 2.53 -12.33 -26.12
CA ASN A 238 3.72 -11.93 -25.34
C ASN A 238 3.63 -12.39 -23.87
N TRP A 239 2.49 -12.14 -23.21
CA TRP A 239 2.25 -12.54 -21.82
C TRP A 239 2.20 -14.06 -21.62
N SER A 240 1.79 -14.82 -22.65
CA SER A 240 1.76 -16.28 -22.57
C SER A 240 3.14 -16.89 -22.31
N TRP A 241 4.20 -16.23 -22.77
CA TRP A 241 5.58 -16.70 -22.56
C TRP A 241 6.01 -16.64 -21.11
N VAL A 242 5.48 -15.71 -20.30
CA VAL A 242 5.72 -15.70 -18.84
C VAL A 242 5.22 -16.98 -18.21
N THR A 243 4.05 -17.48 -18.65
CA THR A 243 3.51 -18.75 -18.18
C THR A 243 4.34 -19.93 -18.69
N THR A 244 4.74 -19.93 -19.96
CA THR A 244 5.65 -20.95 -20.52
C THR A 244 6.97 -21.03 -19.75
N ALA A 245 7.60 -19.89 -19.43
CA ALA A 245 8.85 -19.81 -18.69
C ALA A 245 8.76 -20.39 -17.27
N ARG A 246 7.58 -20.32 -16.65
CA ARG A 246 7.32 -20.94 -15.34
C ARG A 246 7.16 -22.46 -15.40
N GLN A 247 6.87 -23.01 -16.58
CA GLN A 247 6.68 -24.46 -16.78
C GLN A 247 7.91 -25.14 -17.36
N ARG A 248 8.71 -24.42 -18.16
CA ARG A 248 9.96 -24.92 -18.71
C ARG A 248 10.97 -23.80 -18.88
N GLU A 249 12.24 -24.18 -18.98
CA GLU A 249 13.31 -23.28 -19.37
C GLU A 249 13.07 -22.73 -20.79
N LEU A 250 13.22 -21.41 -20.94
CA LEU A 250 13.26 -20.75 -22.24
C LEU A 250 14.64 -20.91 -22.87
N THR A 251 14.68 -21.00 -24.20
CA THR A 251 15.93 -20.89 -24.95
C THR A 251 16.29 -19.43 -25.20
N GLU A 252 17.58 -19.16 -25.43
CA GLU A 252 18.05 -17.81 -25.79
C GLU A 252 17.37 -17.28 -27.05
N HIS A 253 17.15 -18.15 -28.05
CA HIS A 253 16.47 -17.77 -29.29
C HIS A 253 15.03 -17.32 -29.05
N GLU A 254 14.28 -18.04 -28.21
CA GLU A 254 12.89 -17.69 -27.87
C GLU A 254 12.81 -16.35 -27.13
N LEU A 255 13.73 -16.10 -26.19
CA LEU A 255 13.79 -14.82 -25.50
C LEU A 255 14.08 -13.67 -26.48
N MET A 256 15.08 -13.82 -27.34
CA MET A 256 15.44 -12.77 -28.29
C MET A 256 14.34 -12.49 -29.31
N GLU A 257 13.71 -13.54 -29.86
CA GLU A 257 12.58 -13.38 -30.78
C GLU A 257 11.41 -12.64 -30.12
N LEU A 258 11.19 -12.90 -28.83
CA LEU A 258 10.15 -12.23 -28.07
C LEU A 258 10.50 -10.76 -27.79
N LEU A 259 11.74 -10.46 -27.38
CA LEU A 259 12.19 -9.09 -27.13
C LEU A 259 12.20 -8.23 -28.41
N ASP A 260 12.56 -8.79 -29.56
CA ASP A 260 12.58 -8.09 -30.85
C ASP A 260 11.20 -7.56 -31.27
N ARG A 261 10.11 -8.05 -30.66
CA ARG A 261 8.74 -7.59 -30.90
C ARG A 261 8.46 -6.20 -30.36
N SER A 262 9.31 -5.66 -29.48
CA SER A 262 9.20 -4.27 -29.01
C SER A 262 9.28 -3.25 -30.14
N ASN A 263 9.86 -3.61 -31.29
CA ASN A 263 10.04 -2.72 -32.44
C ASN A 263 8.77 -2.49 -33.28
N GLN A 264 7.63 -3.11 -32.94
CA GLN A 264 6.41 -3.04 -33.75
C GLN A 264 5.59 -1.77 -33.49
N SER A 265 5.46 -1.35 -32.24
CA SER A 265 4.78 -0.11 -31.84
C SER A 265 5.16 0.31 -30.41
N GLU A 266 4.80 1.51 -30.00
CA GLU A 266 5.01 1.99 -28.63
C GLU A 266 4.21 1.17 -27.59
N ASP A 267 3.01 0.71 -27.95
CA ASP A 267 2.21 -0.19 -27.10
C ASP A 267 2.88 -1.55 -26.94
N ASP A 268 3.47 -2.09 -28.01
CA ASP A 268 4.23 -3.34 -27.96
C ASP A 268 5.49 -3.19 -27.12
N LEU A 269 6.19 -2.05 -27.18
CA LEU A 269 7.31 -1.75 -26.29
C LEU A 269 6.87 -1.73 -24.82
N ASN A 270 5.83 -0.98 -24.48
CA ASN A 270 5.28 -0.95 -23.11
C ASN A 270 4.89 -2.35 -22.62
N ASN A 271 4.23 -3.13 -23.48
CA ASN A 271 3.86 -4.50 -23.17
C ASN A 271 5.09 -5.40 -22.95
N MET A 272 6.09 -5.30 -23.82
CA MET A 272 7.31 -6.10 -23.74
C MET A 272 8.14 -5.76 -22.51
N LEU A 273 8.17 -4.49 -22.09
CA LEU A 273 8.79 -4.07 -20.83
C LEU A 273 8.08 -4.71 -19.62
N SER A 274 6.75 -4.74 -19.60
CA SER A 274 5.98 -5.43 -18.56
C SER A 274 6.28 -6.94 -18.53
N VAL A 275 6.38 -7.57 -19.70
CA VAL A 275 6.71 -9.00 -19.83
C VAL A 275 8.14 -9.29 -19.37
N ALA A 276 9.12 -8.48 -19.79
CA ALA A 276 10.52 -8.60 -19.36
C ALA A 276 10.68 -8.43 -17.84
N ALA A 277 10.02 -7.42 -17.26
CA ALA A 277 9.96 -7.21 -15.82
C ALA A 277 9.37 -8.42 -15.08
N ARG A 278 8.43 -9.15 -15.71
CA ARG A 278 7.84 -10.36 -15.16
C ARG A 278 8.68 -11.61 -15.34
N PHE A 279 9.50 -11.70 -16.37
CA PHE A 279 10.50 -12.77 -16.51
C PHE A 279 11.54 -12.77 -15.40
N ILE A 280 11.98 -11.59 -14.97
CA ILE A 280 12.88 -11.44 -13.81
C ILE A 280 12.25 -12.05 -12.54
N GLN A 281 10.92 -12.10 -12.49
CA GLN A 281 10.16 -12.69 -11.37
C GLN A 281 9.81 -14.18 -11.57
N VAL A 282 10.31 -14.84 -12.61
CA VAL A 282 10.09 -16.27 -12.82
C VAL A 282 11.18 -17.06 -12.13
N ASP A 283 10.78 -17.91 -11.18
CA ASP A 283 11.68 -18.84 -10.52
C ASP A 283 12.12 -19.92 -11.52
N GLY A 284 13.42 -20.10 -11.70
CA GLY A 284 13.99 -21.10 -12.62
C GLY A 284 14.43 -20.58 -13.99
N LEU A 285 14.34 -19.27 -14.27
CA LEU A 285 14.95 -18.72 -15.48
C LEU A 285 16.50 -18.84 -15.40
N PRO A 286 17.19 -19.35 -16.45
CA PRO A 286 18.64 -19.44 -16.45
C PRO A 286 19.31 -18.09 -16.19
N ALA A 287 20.35 -18.06 -15.33
CA ALA A 287 21.00 -16.82 -14.90
C ALA A 287 21.47 -15.93 -16.07
N THR A 288 21.95 -16.54 -17.16
CA THR A 288 22.36 -15.84 -18.38
C THR A 288 21.20 -15.12 -19.06
N LEU A 289 20.01 -15.73 -19.10
CA LEU A 289 18.81 -15.12 -19.66
C LEU A 289 18.25 -14.05 -18.72
N THR A 290 18.31 -14.26 -17.41
CA THR A 290 17.94 -13.25 -16.41
C THR A 290 18.79 -11.99 -16.56
N GLN A 291 20.12 -12.12 -16.60
CA GLN A 291 21.03 -10.99 -16.79
C GLN A 291 20.78 -10.26 -18.10
N ARG A 292 20.52 -10.99 -19.20
CA ARG A 292 20.20 -10.37 -20.48
C ARG A 292 18.87 -9.63 -20.46
N THR A 293 17.88 -10.16 -19.76
CA THR A 293 16.58 -9.52 -19.58
C THR A 293 16.72 -8.24 -18.74
N ILE A 294 17.52 -8.28 -17.67
CA ILE A 294 17.86 -7.12 -16.84
C ILE A 294 18.52 -6.03 -17.69
N ALA A 295 19.57 -6.37 -18.43
CA ALA A 295 20.28 -5.41 -19.28
C ALA A 295 19.34 -4.78 -20.34
N TRP A 296 18.57 -5.61 -21.05
CA TRP A 296 17.61 -5.13 -22.04
C TRP A 296 16.54 -4.24 -21.42
N LEU A 297 16.03 -4.60 -20.25
CA LEU A 297 15.04 -3.80 -19.53
C LEU A 297 15.62 -2.44 -19.15
N GLY A 298 16.83 -2.41 -18.59
CA GLY A 298 17.53 -1.17 -18.23
C GLY A 298 17.78 -0.22 -19.39
N GLU A 299 18.08 -0.75 -20.58
CA GLU A 299 18.31 0.05 -21.80
C GLU A 299 17.02 0.69 -22.37
N ASN A 300 15.85 0.15 -22.05
CA ASN A 300 14.59 0.53 -22.68
C ASN A 300 13.59 1.21 -21.72
N ILE A 301 13.91 1.31 -20.42
CA ILE A 301 13.09 2.05 -19.46
C ILE A 301 13.17 3.55 -19.72
N GLY A 302 12.04 4.26 -19.54
CA GLY A 302 12.01 5.71 -19.64
C GLY A 302 10.79 6.36 -18.98
N PRO A 303 10.67 7.70 -19.09
CA PRO A 303 9.63 8.48 -18.44
C PRO A 303 8.24 8.30 -19.09
N THR A 304 8.19 7.97 -20.39
CA THR A 304 6.97 7.89 -21.20
C THR A 304 6.18 6.60 -21.02
N LEU A 305 6.62 5.70 -20.15
CA LEU A 305 5.97 4.41 -19.92
C LEU A 305 4.57 4.56 -19.34
N SER A 306 3.71 3.59 -19.67
CA SER A 306 2.37 3.49 -19.09
C SER A 306 2.41 3.22 -17.58
N SER A 307 1.36 3.60 -16.85
CA SER A 307 1.27 3.35 -15.40
C SER A 307 1.41 1.87 -15.02
N ASP A 308 0.83 0.97 -15.82
CA ASP A 308 0.92 -0.48 -15.60
C ASP A 308 2.36 -1.00 -15.83
N THR A 309 3.02 -0.53 -16.89
CA THR A 309 4.42 -0.87 -17.16
C THR A 309 5.33 -0.37 -16.04
N LYS A 310 5.13 0.87 -15.56
CA LYS A 310 5.87 1.41 -14.41
C LYS A 310 5.70 0.54 -13.18
N TYR A 311 4.48 0.09 -12.87
CA TYR A 311 4.23 -0.84 -11.76
C TYR A 311 5.03 -2.14 -11.91
N HIS A 312 5.04 -2.75 -13.10
CA HIS A 312 5.80 -3.98 -13.35
C HIS A 312 7.31 -3.77 -13.22
N VAL A 313 7.86 -2.68 -13.76
CA VAL A 313 9.28 -2.32 -13.64
C VAL A 313 9.69 -2.15 -12.18
N VAL A 314 8.91 -1.41 -11.37
CA VAL A 314 9.22 -1.24 -9.94
C VAL A 314 9.17 -2.58 -9.18
N ASN A 315 8.26 -3.48 -9.53
CA ASN A 315 8.24 -4.81 -8.91
C ASN A 315 9.48 -5.65 -9.31
N ALA A 316 9.95 -5.54 -10.54
CA ALA A 316 11.21 -6.17 -10.95
C ALA A 316 12.41 -5.57 -10.21
N ALA A 317 12.49 -4.24 -10.14
CA ALA A 317 13.51 -3.53 -9.37
C ALA A 317 13.54 -3.96 -7.90
N ASN A 318 12.36 -4.11 -7.25
CA ASN A 318 12.26 -4.62 -5.88
C ASN A 318 12.88 -6.02 -5.73
N ARG A 319 12.60 -6.92 -6.68
CA ARG A 319 13.15 -8.28 -6.64
C ARG A 319 14.67 -8.26 -6.84
N CYS A 320 15.15 -7.54 -7.86
CA CYS A 320 16.59 -7.36 -8.09
C CYS A 320 17.28 -6.79 -6.86
N TYR A 321 16.72 -5.74 -6.25
CA TYR A 321 17.32 -5.10 -5.07
C TYR A 321 17.46 -6.07 -3.87
N ARG A 322 16.44 -6.91 -3.64
CA ARG A 322 16.41 -7.85 -2.49
C ARG A 322 17.21 -9.12 -2.70
N ASP A 323 17.22 -9.64 -3.92
CA ASP A 323 17.87 -10.91 -4.24
C ASP A 323 19.38 -10.72 -4.53
N SER A 324 19.82 -9.48 -4.82
CA SER A 324 21.22 -9.17 -5.10
C SER A 324 22.09 -9.07 -3.85
N ALA A 325 23.23 -9.74 -3.90
CA ALA A 325 24.28 -9.64 -2.88
C ALA A 325 25.31 -8.54 -3.20
N ASP A 326 25.39 -8.10 -4.46
CA ASP A 326 26.33 -7.10 -4.94
C ASP A 326 25.72 -5.69 -5.01
N GLU A 327 26.55 -4.68 -4.76
CA GLU A 327 26.16 -3.27 -4.74
C GLU A 327 25.79 -2.73 -6.14
N GLU A 328 26.39 -3.26 -7.20
CA GLU A 328 26.16 -2.82 -8.57
C GLU A 328 24.74 -3.13 -9.05
N SER A 329 24.25 -4.35 -8.80
CA SER A 329 22.87 -4.74 -9.14
C SER A 329 21.84 -3.98 -8.30
N ARG A 330 22.14 -3.69 -7.03
CA ARG A 330 21.28 -2.83 -6.19
C ARG A 330 21.19 -1.41 -6.73
N ARG A 331 22.33 -0.87 -7.19
CA ARG A 331 22.39 0.44 -7.85
C ARG A 331 21.63 0.46 -9.16
N GLU A 332 21.70 -0.59 -9.96
CA GLU A 332 20.92 -0.71 -11.19
C GLU A 332 19.41 -0.67 -10.90
N ALA A 333 18.95 -1.43 -9.90
CA ALA A 333 17.55 -1.43 -9.48
C ALA A 333 17.07 -0.05 -8.99
N THR A 334 17.91 0.71 -8.28
CA THR A 334 17.56 2.07 -7.85
C THR A 334 17.59 3.07 -9.01
N MET A 335 18.45 2.88 -10.01
CA MET A 335 18.42 3.67 -11.24
C MET A 335 17.13 3.46 -12.03
N TRP A 336 16.56 2.24 -12.04
CA TRP A 336 15.30 1.98 -12.73
C TRP A 336 14.13 2.76 -12.13
N ILE A 337 14.02 2.84 -10.80
CA ILE A 337 12.94 3.61 -10.18
C ILE A 337 13.08 5.12 -10.40
N CYS A 338 14.29 5.62 -10.61
CA CYS A 338 14.53 7.00 -11.03
C CYS A 338 14.17 7.22 -12.52
N ALA A 339 14.52 6.26 -13.39
CA ALA A 339 14.33 6.38 -14.84
C ALA A 339 12.85 6.36 -15.28
N ILE A 340 11.96 5.73 -14.51
CA ILE A 340 10.51 5.70 -14.81
C ILE A 340 9.75 6.98 -14.44
N GLN A 341 10.39 7.94 -13.76
CA GLN A 341 9.69 9.13 -13.29
C GLN A 341 9.26 10.04 -14.45
N PRO A 342 8.13 10.75 -14.35
CA PRO A 342 7.25 10.87 -13.19
C PRO A 342 6.22 9.74 -13.07
N VAL A 343 5.93 9.29 -11.85
CA VAL A 343 4.81 8.39 -11.52
C VAL A 343 3.63 9.20 -10.99
N SER A 344 2.40 8.89 -11.47
CA SER A 344 1.19 9.58 -11.00
C SER A 344 0.96 9.35 -9.51
N LYS A 345 0.42 10.36 -8.81
CA LYS A 345 0.01 10.21 -7.40
C LYS A 345 -1.11 9.20 -7.19
N GLU A 346 -1.91 8.96 -8.22
CA GLU A 346 -3.00 7.98 -8.19
C GLU A 346 -2.47 6.53 -8.22
N ASP A 347 -1.24 6.32 -8.70
CA ASP A 347 -0.59 5.00 -8.80
C ASP A 347 0.02 4.57 -7.46
N ARG A 348 -0.79 4.56 -6.40
CA ARG A 348 -0.36 4.22 -5.02
C ARG A 348 0.35 2.88 -4.91
N GLY A 349 -0.05 1.90 -5.72
CA GLY A 349 0.60 0.58 -5.80
C GLY A 349 2.07 0.66 -6.21
N THR A 350 2.38 1.53 -7.18
CA THR A 350 3.75 1.78 -7.64
C THR A 350 4.56 2.51 -6.58
N TRP A 351 3.99 3.56 -5.97
CA TRP A 351 4.64 4.32 -4.89
C TRP A 351 4.94 3.48 -3.64
N ASN A 352 4.02 2.60 -3.23
CA ASN A 352 4.26 1.67 -2.13
C ASN A 352 5.46 0.75 -2.40
N ARG A 353 5.63 0.33 -3.66
CA ARG A 353 6.76 -0.49 -4.08
C ARG A 353 8.06 0.31 -4.17
N ILE A 354 8.02 1.58 -4.56
CA ILE A 354 9.16 2.51 -4.46
C ILE A 354 9.55 2.68 -2.98
N GLY A 355 8.58 2.90 -2.09
CA GLY A 355 8.81 3.04 -0.65
C GLY A 355 9.48 1.82 -0.02
N ASN A 356 9.18 0.60 -0.48
CA ASN A 356 9.86 -0.61 -0.04
C ASN A 356 11.35 -0.61 -0.42
N ILE A 357 11.70 -0.21 -1.65
CA ILE A 357 13.10 -0.10 -2.09
C ILE A 357 13.82 0.95 -1.26
N LEU A 358 13.19 2.10 -1.01
CA LEU A 358 13.78 3.15 -0.16
C LEU A 358 14.00 2.68 1.28
N GLY A 359 13.04 1.93 1.85
CA GLY A 359 13.21 1.33 3.18
C GLY A 359 14.32 0.27 3.22
N ASP A 360 14.46 -0.52 2.17
CA ASP A 360 15.54 -1.50 2.06
C ASP A 360 16.91 -0.83 1.82
N ALA A 361 16.96 0.28 1.07
CA ALA A 361 18.15 1.12 0.93
C ALA A 361 18.56 1.80 2.24
N CYS A 362 17.59 2.25 3.03
CA CYS A 362 17.83 2.80 4.36
C CYS A 362 18.62 1.82 5.25
N LYS A 363 18.30 0.51 5.18
CA LYS A 363 19.00 -0.54 5.95
C LYS A 363 20.41 -0.82 5.46
N ASN A 364 20.72 -0.52 4.20
CA ASN A 364 22.05 -0.72 3.60
C ASN A 364 22.99 0.46 3.82
N GLY A 365 22.45 1.67 4.04
CA GLY A 365 23.21 2.85 4.45
C GLY A 365 22.57 4.16 4.01
N ILE A 366 22.78 5.21 4.82
CA ILE A 366 22.18 6.54 4.58
C ILE A 366 22.69 7.20 3.29
N ASP A 367 23.93 6.92 2.86
CA ASP A 367 24.53 7.52 1.65
C ASP A 367 23.86 6.99 0.36
N GLU A 368 23.58 5.69 0.31
CA GLU A 368 22.87 5.06 -0.80
C GLU A 368 21.45 5.61 -0.89
N LEU A 369 20.74 5.65 0.26
CA LEU A 369 19.42 6.25 0.34
C LEU A 369 19.43 7.71 -0.12
N SER A 370 20.38 8.51 0.36
CA SER A 370 20.46 9.94 0.03
C SER A 370 20.66 10.19 -1.45
N THR A 371 21.47 9.36 -2.12
CA THR A 371 21.68 9.45 -3.56
C THR A 371 20.39 9.19 -4.33
N VAL A 372 19.70 8.09 -4.02
CA VAL A 372 18.48 7.66 -4.73
C VAL A 372 17.32 8.61 -4.44
N PHE A 373 17.13 8.98 -3.17
CA PHE A 373 16.06 9.89 -2.76
C PHE A 373 16.22 11.26 -3.40
N SER A 374 17.44 11.79 -3.46
CA SER A 374 17.72 13.07 -4.14
C SER A 374 17.42 13.01 -5.62
N GLN A 375 17.76 11.91 -6.31
CA GLN A 375 17.42 11.71 -7.73
C GLN A 375 15.92 11.67 -7.98
N LEU A 376 15.16 11.01 -7.11
CA LEU A 376 13.68 11.00 -7.19
C LEU A 376 13.08 12.39 -6.98
N CYS A 377 13.65 13.18 -6.06
CA CYS A 377 13.17 14.54 -5.77
C CYS A 377 13.25 15.47 -6.99
N VAL A 378 14.24 15.31 -7.87
CA VAL A 378 14.41 16.14 -9.07
C VAL A 378 13.15 16.20 -9.93
N THR A 379 12.38 15.10 -10.01
CA THR A 379 11.19 15.01 -10.87
C THR A 379 9.90 14.80 -10.10
N SER A 380 9.96 14.31 -8.86
CA SER A 380 8.78 13.81 -8.15
C SER A 380 8.63 14.35 -6.72
N ALA A 381 9.37 15.39 -6.34
CA ALA A 381 9.29 15.97 -4.99
C ALA A 381 7.86 16.41 -4.61
N GLU A 382 7.11 17.03 -5.53
CA GLU A 382 5.73 17.46 -5.29
C GLU A 382 4.80 16.26 -5.03
N THR A 383 4.87 15.24 -5.88
CA THR A 383 4.11 13.99 -5.71
C THR A 383 4.44 13.31 -4.39
N MET A 384 5.72 13.23 -4.03
CA MET A 384 6.16 12.63 -2.77
C MET A 384 5.67 13.43 -1.56
N LEU A 385 5.70 14.76 -1.64
CA LEU A 385 5.17 15.66 -0.61
C LEU A 385 3.68 15.41 -0.36
N ASP A 386 2.87 15.34 -1.42
CA ASP A 386 1.44 15.04 -1.35
C ASP A 386 1.17 13.66 -0.71
N LEU A 387 1.88 12.62 -1.18
CA LEU A 387 1.72 11.25 -0.67
C LEU A 387 2.15 11.11 0.80
N MET A 388 3.19 11.84 1.22
CA MET A 388 3.62 11.87 2.62
C MET A 388 2.60 12.59 3.51
N ALA A 389 1.98 13.67 3.02
CA ALA A 389 0.90 14.36 3.72
C ALA A 389 -0.34 13.46 3.91
N GLU A 390 -0.64 12.59 2.94
CA GLU A 390 -1.70 11.56 3.01
C GLU A 390 -1.34 10.35 3.88
N ARG A 391 -0.09 10.29 4.39
CA ARG A 391 0.46 9.20 5.21
C ARG A 391 0.55 7.85 4.51
N ASP A 392 0.82 7.83 3.21
CA ASP A 392 1.04 6.58 2.44
C ASP A 392 2.46 5.99 2.67
N PHE A 393 3.44 6.80 3.07
CA PHE A 393 4.83 6.38 3.33
C PHE A 393 5.15 5.95 4.77
N ARG A 394 4.16 5.58 5.60
CA ARG A 394 4.37 5.32 7.05
C ARG A 394 5.48 4.31 7.36
N TYR A 395 5.57 3.23 6.60
CA TYR A 395 6.59 2.20 6.83
C TYR A 395 8.00 2.73 6.56
N PHE A 396 8.18 3.46 5.45
CA PHE A 396 9.45 4.10 5.13
C PHE A 396 9.86 5.14 6.19
N LEU A 397 8.92 5.98 6.63
CA LEU A 397 9.19 6.99 7.66
C LEU A 397 9.56 6.36 9.02
N HIS A 398 8.97 5.22 9.35
CA HIS A 398 9.33 4.46 10.56
C HIS A 398 10.77 3.95 10.48
N ASP A 399 11.16 3.34 9.35
CA ASP A 399 12.51 2.81 9.13
C ASP A 399 13.56 3.93 9.08
N LEU A 400 13.20 5.09 8.53
CA LEU A 400 14.10 6.25 8.47
C LEU A 400 14.37 6.86 9.86
N LYS A 401 13.44 6.73 10.82
CA LYS A 401 13.60 7.26 12.18
C LYS A 401 14.70 6.55 12.98
N THR A 402 15.10 5.34 12.59
CA THR A 402 16.14 4.57 13.29
C THR A 402 17.56 4.91 12.85
N GLU A 403 17.73 5.67 11.76
CA GLU A 403 19.01 6.05 11.16
C GLU A 403 19.33 7.55 11.38
N ASP A 404 20.56 7.98 11.07
CA ASP A 404 20.95 9.40 11.07
C ASP A 404 20.35 10.16 9.87
N ALA A 405 19.04 10.37 9.93
CA ALA A 405 18.26 11.01 8.87
C ALA A 405 18.62 12.48 8.64
N GLY A 406 19.42 13.10 9.53
CA GLY A 406 19.88 14.48 9.36
C GLY A 406 20.63 14.68 8.04
N LEU A 407 21.50 13.72 7.68
CA LEU A 407 22.32 13.76 6.46
C LEU A 407 21.47 13.79 5.18
N LEU A 408 20.31 13.14 5.19
CA LEU A 408 19.35 13.17 4.08
C LEU A 408 18.53 14.46 4.08
N VAL A 409 18.07 14.88 5.25
CA VAL A 409 17.10 15.98 5.40
C VAL A 409 17.69 17.34 5.09
N ALA A 410 18.93 17.61 5.51
CA ALA A 410 19.54 18.93 5.36
C ALA A 410 19.74 19.34 3.89
N PRO A 411 20.30 18.50 2.99
CA PRO A 411 20.41 18.82 1.56
C PRO A 411 19.06 19.13 0.90
N LEU A 412 18.00 18.40 1.28
CA LEU A 412 16.66 18.62 0.74
C LEU A 412 16.09 19.97 1.19
N ALA A 413 16.19 20.27 2.50
CA ALA A 413 15.71 21.52 3.08
C ALA A 413 16.46 22.76 2.54
N LEU A 414 17.72 22.60 2.13
CA LEU A 414 18.58 23.64 1.56
C LEU A 414 18.55 23.71 0.02
N SER A 415 17.61 23.01 -0.63
CA SER A 415 17.47 23.02 -2.09
C SER A 415 16.95 24.35 -2.66
N THR A 416 17.27 24.68 -3.90
CA THR A 416 16.65 25.80 -4.62
C THR A 416 15.23 25.48 -5.08
N ASP A 417 14.87 24.20 -5.16
CA ASP A 417 13.55 23.73 -5.56
C ASP A 417 12.53 23.77 -4.40
N THR A 418 11.36 24.36 -4.63
CA THR A 418 10.36 24.60 -3.56
C THR A 418 9.71 23.31 -3.05
N PRO A 419 9.18 22.40 -3.89
CA PRO A 419 8.71 21.10 -3.45
C PRO A 419 9.76 20.30 -2.68
N THR A 420 11.01 20.29 -3.15
CA THR A 420 12.12 19.59 -2.47
C THR A 420 12.41 20.17 -1.08
N ARG A 421 12.46 21.49 -0.94
CA ARG A 421 12.62 22.14 0.38
C ARG A 421 11.50 21.78 1.34
N LYS A 422 10.25 21.85 0.86
CA LYS A 422 9.07 21.53 1.68
C LYS A 422 9.10 20.07 2.13
N LEU A 423 9.53 19.17 1.26
CA LEU A 423 9.71 17.75 1.59
C LEU A 423 10.78 17.56 2.67
N GLY A 424 11.93 18.22 2.55
CA GLY A 424 12.98 18.21 3.57
C GLY A 424 12.48 18.70 4.94
N LEU A 425 11.77 19.83 4.96
CA LEU A 425 11.17 20.38 6.18
C LEU A 425 10.07 19.49 6.77
N LEU A 426 9.28 18.83 5.93
CA LEU A 426 8.28 17.86 6.37
C LEU A 426 8.95 16.65 7.05
N LEU A 427 10.00 16.09 6.42
CA LEU A 427 10.78 14.98 6.97
C LEU A 427 11.46 15.37 8.28
N PHE A 428 12.04 16.57 8.35
CA PHE A 428 12.62 17.11 9.58
C PHE A 428 11.61 17.10 10.74
N ASN A 429 10.38 17.51 10.45
CA ASN A 429 9.31 17.57 11.44
C ASN A 429 8.79 16.18 11.84
N GLU A 430 8.49 15.32 10.87
CA GLU A 430 7.89 13.99 11.12
C GLU A 430 8.86 13.00 11.77
N LEU A 431 10.16 13.09 11.46
CA LEU A 431 11.19 12.23 12.04
C LEU A 431 11.62 12.68 13.45
N GLU A 432 11.18 13.86 13.89
CA GLU A 432 11.52 14.47 15.19
C GLU A 432 13.03 14.62 15.43
N ILE A 433 13.80 14.88 14.37
CA ILE A 433 15.27 15.02 14.43
C ILE A 433 15.67 16.03 15.53
N GLU A 434 16.55 15.61 16.44
CA GLU A 434 16.91 16.38 17.65
C GLU A 434 17.71 17.65 17.34
N GLU A 435 18.62 17.57 16.37
CA GLU A 435 19.48 18.67 15.96
C GLU A 435 19.55 18.73 14.44
N PHE A 436 19.31 19.91 13.87
CA PHE A 436 19.52 20.11 12.44
C PHE A 436 21.03 20.10 12.15
N PRO A 437 21.52 19.37 11.14
CA PRO A 437 22.96 19.22 10.89
C PRO A 437 23.68 20.55 10.73
N ALA A 438 24.48 20.93 11.74
CA ALA A 438 25.17 22.21 11.77
C ALA A 438 26.22 22.34 10.65
N ASP A 439 26.83 21.22 10.24
CA ASP A 439 27.82 21.19 9.18
C ASP A 439 27.20 21.51 7.81
N ALA A 440 25.97 21.06 7.56
CA ALA A 440 25.24 21.38 6.35
C ALA A 440 24.93 22.88 6.26
N ILE A 441 24.50 23.49 7.36
CA ILE A 441 24.25 24.95 7.41
C ILE A 441 25.55 25.74 7.24
N LYS A 442 26.64 25.34 7.90
CA LYS A 442 27.93 26.04 7.83
C LYS A 442 28.58 25.97 6.44
N ALA A 443 28.37 24.88 5.72
CA ALA A 443 28.91 24.65 4.39
C ALA A 443 28.07 25.28 3.27
N SER A 444 26.81 25.64 3.55
CA SER A 444 25.88 26.16 2.56
C SER A 444 26.05 27.66 2.31
N ASP A 445 25.60 28.11 1.13
CA ASP A 445 25.51 29.53 0.78
C ASP A 445 24.56 30.25 1.78
N PRO A 446 24.97 31.39 2.37
CA PRO A 446 24.09 32.25 3.16
C PRO A 446 22.72 32.49 2.52
N THR A 447 22.62 32.60 1.19
CA THR A 447 21.35 32.80 0.48
C THR A 447 20.39 31.62 0.68
N LEU A 448 20.89 30.38 0.62
CA LEU A 448 20.09 29.16 0.85
C LEU A 448 19.62 29.06 2.30
N VAL A 449 20.44 29.52 3.25
CA VAL A 449 20.07 29.59 4.67
C VAL A 449 18.93 30.60 4.89
N GLN A 450 18.95 31.73 4.19
CA GLN A 450 17.84 32.70 4.22
C GLN A 450 16.57 32.14 3.58
N ILE A 451 16.68 31.43 2.45
CA ILE A 451 15.55 30.74 1.82
C ILE A 451 14.94 29.71 2.77
N LEU A 452 15.75 28.91 3.45
CA LEU A 452 15.31 27.95 4.47
C LEU A 452 14.54 28.63 5.61
N PHE A 453 15.05 29.77 6.09
CA PHE A 453 14.38 30.59 7.10
C PHE A 453 12.98 31.01 6.64
N TYR A 454 12.85 31.63 5.46
CA TYR A 454 11.55 32.06 4.96
C TYR A 454 10.61 30.89 4.62
N GLU A 455 11.14 29.76 4.14
CA GLU A 455 10.31 28.57 3.88
C GLU A 455 9.73 28.00 5.19
N SER A 456 10.49 28.08 6.30
CA SER A 456 9.99 27.67 7.62
C SER A 456 8.79 28.50 8.11
N GLN A 457 8.69 29.78 7.71
CA GLN A 457 7.54 30.65 8.03
C GLN A 457 6.27 30.26 7.23
N ARG A 458 6.45 29.68 6.05
CA ARG A 458 5.36 29.24 5.16
C ARG A 458 4.77 27.90 5.57
N MET A 459 5.55 27.09 6.30
CA MET A 459 5.18 25.74 6.69
C MET A 459 4.69 25.65 8.12
N PHE A 460 3.79 24.70 8.37
CA PHE A 460 3.39 24.34 9.72
C PHE A 460 4.36 23.30 10.28
N LEU A 461 5.31 23.75 11.11
CA LEU A 461 6.25 22.90 11.83
C LEU A 461 5.80 22.71 13.28
N SER A 462 6.14 21.58 13.88
CA SER A 462 5.91 21.36 15.31
C SER A 462 6.73 22.36 16.14
N PRO A 463 6.27 22.72 17.36
CA PRO A 463 6.95 23.70 18.21
C PRO A 463 8.43 23.39 18.46
N LYS A 464 8.76 22.09 18.59
CA LYS A 464 10.14 21.63 18.81
C LYS A 464 10.96 21.69 17.52
N ALA A 465 10.38 21.31 16.39
CA ALA A 465 11.07 21.38 15.11
C ALA A 465 11.42 22.84 14.74
N ILE A 466 10.48 23.78 14.84
CA ILE A 466 10.76 25.19 14.54
C ILE A 466 11.85 25.75 15.46
N ALA A 467 11.82 25.43 16.77
CA ALA A 467 12.85 25.82 17.73
C ALA A 467 14.25 25.30 17.32
N ARG A 468 14.36 24.02 16.99
CA ARG A 468 15.62 23.38 16.57
C ARG A 468 16.16 23.98 15.28
N LEU A 469 15.29 24.23 14.30
CA LEU A 469 15.66 24.83 13.03
C LEU A 469 16.17 26.27 13.21
N LEU A 470 15.43 27.11 13.94
CA LEU A 470 15.82 28.50 14.20
C LEU A 470 17.12 28.57 15.01
N ALA A 471 17.29 27.70 16.02
CA ALA A 471 18.54 27.63 16.78
C ALA A 471 19.74 27.29 15.87
N ALA A 472 19.56 26.35 14.94
CA ALA A 472 20.58 25.97 13.99
C ALA A 472 20.93 27.11 13.02
N ILE A 473 19.95 27.85 12.50
CA ILE A 473 20.15 29.04 11.66
C ILE A 473 20.89 30.15 12.44
N THR A 474 20.53 30.34 13.71
CA THR A 474 21.15 31.35 14.57
C THR A 474 22.64 31.10 14.79
N SER A 475 23.09 29.84 14.73
CA SER A 475 24.51 29.48 14.87
C SER A 475 25.41 30.03 13.75
N VAL A 476 24.84 30.42 12.60
CA VAL A 476 25.55 31.01 11.46
C VAL A 476 25.13 32.45 11.15
N ALA A 477 24.17 32.98 11.89
CA ALA A 477 23.61 34.31 11.66
C ALA A 477 24.64 35.45 11.81
N GLU A 478 25.74 35.26 12.54
CA GLU A 478 26.82 36.25 12.62
C GLU A 478 27.47 36.54 11.24
N LYS A 479 27.35 35.62 10.28
CA LYS A 479 27.91 35.75 8.93
C LYS A 479 26.94 36.40 7.93
N THR A 480 25.70 36.68 8.32
CA THR A 480 24.66 37.25 7.44
C THR A 480 24.49 38.76 7.65
N SER A 481 23.64 39.39 6.85
CA SER A 481 23.38 40.84 6.96
C SER A 481 22.71 41.20 8.29
N ALA A 482 22.97 42.42 8.78
CA ALA A 482 22.32 42.92 9.99
C ALA A 482 20.78 43.01 9.85
N GLU A 483 20.29 43.20 8.62
CA GLU A 483 18.86 43.17 8.30
C GLU A 483 18.26 41.78 8.56
N PHE A 484 18.91 40.73 8.05
CA PHE A 484 18.46 39.35 8.28
C PHE A 484 18.58 38.93 9.75
N GLN A 485 19.60 39.38 10.48
CA GLN A 485 19.70 39.14 11.92
C GLN A 485 18.52 39.77 12.69
N GLY A 486 18.05 40.94 12.26
CA GLY A 486 16.85 41.58 12.81
C GLY A 486 15.60 40.76 12.56
N GLU A 487 15.39 40.31 11.31
CA GLU A 487 14.24 39.47 10.96
C GLU A 487 14.25 38.12 11.70
N LEU A 488 15.43 37.50 11.87
CA LEU A 488 15.59 36.26 12.62
C LEU A 488 15.22 36.44 14.11
N LEU A 489 15.62 37.56 14.71
CA LEU A 489 15.25 37.90 16.08
C LEU A 489 13.73 38.07 16.22
N ASP A 490 13.10 38.79 15.30
CA ASP A 490 11.66 39.01 15.29
C ASP A 490 10.90 37.67 15.14
N GLU A 491 11.40 36.76 14.29
CA GLU A 491 10.82 35.43 14.13
C GLU A 491 10.96 34.56 15.40
N LEU A 492 12.14 34.58 16.05
CA LEU A 492 12.35 33.89 17.33
C LEU A 492 11.34 34.37 18.39
N ILE A 493 11.14 35.69 18.51
CA ILE A 493 10.17 36.29 19.43
C ILE A 493 8.76 35.80 19.12
N VAL A 494 8.36 35.86 17.84
CA VAL A 494 7.01 35.48 17.41
C VAL A 494 6.76 34.00 17.66
N GLN A 495 7.68 33.10 17.29
CA GLN A 495 7.46 31.66 17.47
C GLN A 495 7.44 31.28 18.96
N CYS A 496 8.21 31.96 19.81
CA CYS A 496 8.12 31.82 21.26
C CYS A 496 6.78 32.34 21.82
N GLN A 497 6.18 33.37 21.22
CA GLN A 497 4.84 33.83 21.61
C GLN A 497 3.75 32.91 21.08
N ASN A 498 3.93 32.37 19.86
CA ASN A 498 3.01 31.45 19.20
C ASN A 498 2.96 30.10 19.93
N PHE A 499 4.11 29.62 20.38
CA PHE A 499 4.30 28.37 21.12
C PHE A 499 5.03 28.61 22.45
N ALA A 500 4.32 29.24 23.40
CA ALA A 500 4.85 29.68 24.69
C ALA A 500 5.37 28.57 25.63
N GLY A 501 5.04 27.30 25.37
CA GLY A 501 5.54 26.13 26.09
C GLY A 501 6.70 25.49 25.35
N SER A 502 6.39 24.58 24.42
CA SER A 502 7.36 23.61 23.90
C SER A 502 8.47 24.24 23.04
N CYS A 503 8.18 25.30 22.28
CA CYS A 503 9.18 26.00 21.47
C CYS A 503 10.15 26.77 22.37
N ARG A 504 9.62 27.51 23.35
CA ARG A 504 10.40 28.27 24.31
C ARG A 504 11.30 27.36 25.16
N GLU A 505 10.76 26.28 25.72
CA GLU A 505 11.54 25.32 26.53
C GLU A 505 12.68 24.69 25.71
N GLU A 506 12.42 24.38 24.43
CA GLU A 506 13.44 23.81 23.54
C GLU A 506 14.51 24.84 23.14
N LEU A 507 14.13 26.11 22.93
CA LEU A 507 15.09 27.20 22.70
C LEU A 507 15.91 27.52 23.95
N GLU A 508 15.33 27.48 25.14
CA GLU A 508 16.06 27.60 26.41
C GLU A 508 17.08 26.47 26.56
N ARG A 509 16.73 25.25 26.15
CA ARG A 509 17.64 24.08 26.16
C ARG A 509 18.80 24.24 25.19
N LEU A 510 18.54 24.70 23.96
CA LEU A 510 19.53 24.79 22.87
C LEU A 510 20.36 26.09 22.90
N GLY A 511 19.82 27.16 23.48
CA GLY A 511 20.31 28.53 23.31
C GLY A 511 21.18 29.10 24.41
N SER A 512 21.64 28.27 25.37
CA SER A 512 22.38 28.70 26.58
C SER A 512 23.51 29.71 26.34
N ASP A 513 24.13 29.69 25.16
CA ASP A 513 25.30 30.51 24.80
C ASP A 513 25.09 31.42 23.58
N ASN A 514 23.87 31.52 23.02
CA ASN A 514 23.62 32.34 21.82
C ASN A 514 22.99 33.70 22.17
N PRO A 515 23.64 34.84 21.84
CA PRO A 515 23.13 36.18 22.17
C PRO A 515 21.75 36.52 21.59
N LEU A 516 21.44 36.04 20.37
CA LEU A 516 20.16 36.31 19.73
C LEU A 516 19.01 35.55 20.41
N ILE A 517 19.26 34.30 20.82
CA ILE A 517 18.26 33.49 21.52
C ILE A 517 18.01 34.06 22.93
N ASP A 518 19.06 34.42 23.67
CA ASP A 518 18.90 35.05 25.00
C ASP A 518 18.14 36.38 24.91
N HIS A 519 18.39 37.18 23.87
CA HIS A 519 17.64 38.41 23.63
C HIS A 519 16.15 38.14 23.34
N ALA A 520 15.85 37.17 22.48
CA ALA A 520 14.47 36.78 22.18
C ALA A 520 13.73 36.27 23.44
N LEU A 521 14.37 35.41 24.23
CA LEU A 521 13.80 34.86 25.46
C LEU A 521 13.51 35.95 26.50
N LYS A 522 14.39 36.95 26.64
CA LYS A 522 14.17 38.11 27.50
C LYS A 522 13.01 38.97 27.02
N ALA A 523 12.97 39.30 25.72
CA ALA A 523 11.88 40.09 25.14
C ALA A 523 10.51 39.40 25.32
N VAL A 524 10.46 38.08 25.14
CA VAL A 524 9.26 37.27 25.35
C VAL A 524 8.86 37.23 26.83
N ALA A 525 9.82 37.08 27.75
CA ALA A 525 9.55 37.12 29.18
C ALA A 525 9.00 38.49 29.63
N GLU A 526 9.58 39.59 29.14
CA GLU A 526 9.08 40.95 29.36
C GLU A 526 7.66 41.13 28.81
N HIS A 527 7.40 40.61 27.60
CA HIS A 527 6.06 40.63 27.01
C HIS A 527 5.04 39.88 27.88
N PHE A 528 5.35 38.68 28.36
CA PHE A 528 4.43 37.91 29.21
C PHE A 528 4.22 38.53 30.59
N GLU A 529 5.24 39.13 31.20
CA GLU A 529 5.06 39.90 32.44
C GLU A 529 4.24 41.18 32.20
N ALA A 530 4.44 41.89 31.08
CA ALA A 530 3.60 43.01 30.70
C ALA A 530 2.14 42.59 30.47
N LEU A 531 1.89 41.46 29.81
CA LEU A 531 0.55 40.89 29.64
C LEU A 531 -0.09 40.51 30.98
N LYS A 532 0.68 39.96 31.92
CA LYS A 532 0.22 39.64 33.27
C LYS A 532 -0.13 40.90 34.05
N HIS A 533 0.71 41.93 33.99
CA HIS A 533 0.40 43.24 34.56
C HIS A 533 -0.84 43.88 33.93
N ALA A 534 -1.00 43.80 32.60
CA ALA A 534 -2.18 44.27 31.91
C ALA A 534 -3.42 43.49 32.35
N ARG A 535 -3.33 42.16 32.44
CA ARG A 535 -4.39 41.28 32.96
C ARG A 535 -4.82 41.67 34.38
N ASP A 536 -3.85 41.96 35.24
CA ASP A 536 -4.08 42.31 36.65
C ASP A 536 -4.51 43.79 36.83
N ALA A 537 -4.45 44.60 35.77
CA ALA A 537 -4.89 45.99 35.80
C ALA A 537 -6.40 46.12 36.02
N GLY A 538 -6.81 47.14 36.78
CA GLY A 538 -8.22 47.38 37.13
C GLY A 538 -9.16 47.59 35.93
N ILE A 539 -8.62 47.90 34.75
CA ILE A 539 -9.37 48.01 33.50
C ILE A 539 -10.02 46.66 33.12
N ASN A 540 -9.35 45.54 33.37
CA ASN A 540 -9.90 44.20 33.10
C ASN A 540 -10.95 43.75 34.14
N ALA A 541 -11.05 44.45 35.28
CA ALA A 541 -12.14 44.28 36.24
C ALA A 541 -13.41 45.04 35.84
N MET A 542 -13.34 45.94 34.85
CA MET A 542 -14.51 46.65 34.33
C MET A 542 -15.42 45.68 33.57
N GLU A 543 -16.68 45.60 33.98
CA GLU A 543 -17.68 44.74 33.36
C GLU A 543 -18.19 45.33 32.05
N VAL A 544 -17.55 44.96 30.93
CA VAL A 544 -18.11 45.22 29.60
C VAL A 544 -19.09 44.09 29.24
N ALA A 545 -20.38 44.42 29.21
CA ALA A 545 -21.46 43.52 28.85
C ALA A 545 -21.36 43.11 27.36
N GLY A 546 -20.64 42.02 27.10
CA GLY A 546 -20.39 41.50 25.75
C GLY A 546 -19.05 40.77 25.69
N VAL A 547 -17.99 41.39 26.20
CA VAL A 547 -16.63 40.83 26.22
C VAL A 547 -16.56 39.55 27.05
N ARG A 548 -17.22 39.49 28.22
CA ARG A 548 -17.27 38.24 29.01
C ARG A 548 -18.05 37.12 28.34
N LYS A 549 -19.09 37.45 27.58
CA LYS A 549 -19.87 36.46 26.82
C LYS A 549 -19.02 35.93 25.66
N ALA A 550 -18.38 36.82 24.90
CA ALA A 550 -17.45 36.48 23.84
C ALA A 550 -16.28 35.64 24.35
N ALA A 551 -15.63 36.03 25.44
CA ALA A 551 -14.52 35.27 26.05
C ALA A 551 -14.95 33.87 26.51
N ARG A 552 -16.16 33.71 27.06
CA ARG A 552 -16.71 32.39 27.42
C ARG A 552 -17.01 31.54 26.19
N GLU A 553 -17.58 32.12 25.14
CA GLU A 553 -17.84 31.43 23.87
C GLU A 553 -16.54 31.04 23.17
N GLN A 554 -15.55 31.93 23.13
CA GLN A 554 -14.23 31.69 22.58
C GLN A 554 -13.51 30.58 23.34
N ARG A 555 -13.50 30.59 24.68
CA ARG A 555 -12.92 29.51 25.49
C ARG A 555 -13.60 28.17 25.25
N ARG A 556 -14.92 28.15 25.02
CA ARG A 556 -15.65 26.94 24.64
C ARG A 556 -15.27 26.44 23.25
N ARG A 557 -15.13 27.34 22.26
CA ARG A 557 -14.66 26.98 20.91
C ARG A 557 -13.24 26.42 20.94
N PHE A 558 -12.33 27.10 21.63
CA PHE A 558 -10.95 26.67 21.81
C PHE A 558 -10.87 25.29 22.49
N SER A 559 -11.61 25.08 23.59
CA SER A 559 -11.64 23.78 24.27
C SER A 559 -12.20 22.65 23.39
N ARG A 560 -13.14 22.95 22.48
CA ARG A 560 -13.63 21.96 21.51
C ARG A 560 -12.56 21.64 20.47
N GLN A 561 -11.89 22.65 19.91
CA GLN A 561 -10.82 22.47 18.93
C GLN A 561 -9.65 21.66 19.51
N VAL A 562 -9.20 21.96 20.74
CA VAL A 562 -8.19 21.14 21.45
C VAL A 562 -8.66 19.69 21.60
N SER A 563 -9.92 19.49 21.99
CA SER A 563 -10.48 18.15 22.18
C SER A 563 -10.66 17.38 20.86
N GLU A 564 -11.01 18.06 19.77
CA GLU A 564 -11.14 17.46 18.43
C GLU A 564 -9.76 17.12 17.87
N GLY A 565 -8.78 18.03 17.98
CA GLY A 565 -7.39 17.81 17.58
C GLY A 565 -6.73 16.64 18.32
N ALA A 566 -6.92 16.56 19.64
CA ALA A 566 -6.43 15.44 20.43
C ALA A 566 -7.06 14.09 20.01
N ARG A 567 -8.34 14.08 19.60
CA ARG A 567 -9.02 12.88 19.10
C ARG A 567 -8.50 12.43 17.74
N SER A 568 -8.25 13.36 16.82
CA SER A 568 -7.66 13.03 15.51
C SER A 568 -6.21 12.53 15.63
N ALA A 569 -5.47 12.97 16.65
CA ALA A 569 -4.09 12.57 16.87
C ALA A 569 -3.94 11.18 17.53
N SER A 570 -4.96 10.70 18.27
CA SER A 570 -4.87 9.44 19.01
C SER A 570 -6.01 8.47 18.69
N PRO A 571 -5.72 7.34 18.00
CA PRO A 571 -6.69 6.26 17.78
C PRO A 571 -7.30 5.73 19.10
N LEU A 572 -6.50 5.72 20.17
CA LEU A 572 -6.92 5.23 21.48
C LEU A 572 -8.00 6.14 22.11
N LEU A 573 -7.90 7.45 21.93
CA LEU A 573 -8.90 8.42 22.40
C LEU A 573 -10.20 8.39 21.61
N SER A 574 -10.15 7.96 20.34
CA SER A 574 -11.35 7.75 19.52
C SER A 574 -12.18 6.55 20.00
N LEU A 575 -11.51 5.57 20.63
CA LEU A 575 -12.13 4.35 21.17
C LEU A 575 -12.64 4.51 22.61
N MET A 576 -12.21 5.56 23.32
CA MET A 576 -12.65 5.84 24.69
C MET A 576 -14.01 6.55 24.73
N LYS A 577 -14.93 6.06 25.58
CA LYS A 577 -16.25 6.67 25.79
C LYS A 577 -16.11 7.94 26.63
N HIS A 578 -16.31 9.10 25.99
CA HIS A 578 -16.24 10.41 26.66
C HIS A 578 -17.54 10.70 27.44
N VAL A 579 -17.44 10.84 28.76
CA VAL A 579 -18.57 11.26 29.62
C VAL A 579 -18.33 12.70 30.06
N SER A 580 -19.08 13.64 29.48
CA SER A 580 -19.07 15.04 29.93
C SER A 580 -20.03 15.19 31.12
N LEU A 581 -19.47 15.29 32.33
CA LEU A 581 -20.27 15.58 33.52
C LEU A 581 -20.69 17.05 33.52
N LEU A 582 -22.00 17.29 33.60
CA LEU A 582 -22.56 18.63 33.75
C LEU A 582 -22.33 19.19 35.17
N TYR A 583 -22.24 18.32 36.18
CA TYR A 583 -21.97 18.65 37.59
C TYR A 583 -21.27 17.47 38.31
N GLY A 584 -20.40 17.76 39.30
CA GLY A 584 -19.73 16.77 40.15
C GLY A 584 -18.25 16.50 39.82
N ARG A 585 -17.50 15.88 40.74
CA ARG A 585 -16.05 15.54 40.61
C ARG A 585 -15.77 14.03 40.57
N SER A 586 -16.80 13.21 40.68
CA SER A 586 -16.71 11.75 40.73
C SER A 586 -17.79 11.13 39.86
N SER A 587 -17.52 9.92 39.36
CA SER A 587 -18.50 9.12 38.64
C SER A 587 -18.66 7.77 39.33
N SER A 588 -19.89 7.35 39.54
CA SER A 588 -20.23 5.97 39.92
C SER A 588 -20.83 5.26 38.71
N GLN A 589 -20.46 3.99 38.53
CA GLN A 589 -20.95 3.16 37.44
C GLN A 589 -21.69 1.95 38.00
N PHE A 590 -22.77 1.56 37.33
CA PHE A 590 -23.45 0.29 37.58
C PHE A 590 -22.77 -0.82 36.76
N ILE A 591 -22.25 -1.83 37.44
CA ILE A 591 -21.70 -3.04 36.83
C ILE A 591 -22.42 -4.21 37.50
N ASP A 592 -22.99 -5.12 36.70
CA ASP A 592 -23.73 -6.30 37.16
C ASP A 592 -24.84 -6.01 38.19
N GLY A 593 -25.55 -4.89 38.01
CA GLY A 593 -26.69 -4.52 38.86
C GLY A 593 -26.32 -3.90 40.21
N VAL A 594 -25.04 -3.69 40.50
CA VAL A 594 -24.57 -3.06 41.75
C VAL A 594 -23.90 -1.71 41.43
N LEU A 595 -24.35 -0.65 42.12
CA LEU A 595 -23.72 0.66 42.06
C LEU A 595 -22.40 0.62 42.81
N ARG A 596 -21.28 0.79 42.09
CA ARG A 596 -19.96 0.85 42.73
C ARG A 596 -19.70 2.21 43.36
N ASP A 597 -18.74 2.23 44.30
CA ASP A 597 -18.27 3.44 44.96
C ASP A 597 -17.79 4.49 43.94
N ALA A 598 -18.00 5.76 44.30
CA ALA A 598 -17.69 6.88 43.44
C ALA A 598 -16.17 6.97 43.22
N LEU A 599 -15.72 6.66 42.00
CA LEU A 599 -14.32 6.82 41.62
C LEU A 599 -14.05 8.28 41.27
N PRO A 600 -12.91 8.86 41.73
CA PRO A 600 -12.45 10.12 41.19
C PRO A 600 -12.16 9.93 39.70
N LEU A 601 -12.55 10.92 38.89
CA LEU A 601 -12.26 10.87 37.46
C LEU A 601 -10.75 10.88 37.28
N GLY A 602 -10.20 9.87 36.60
CA GLY A 602 -8.83 9.92 36.12
C GLY A 602 -8.69 11.10 35.16
N HIS A 603 -7.92 12.10 35.54
CA HIS A 603 -7.56 13.19 34.63
C HIS A 603 -6.47 12.68 33.70
N THR A 604 -6.85 12.24 32.50
CA THR A 604 -5.92 12.18 31.38
C THR A 604 -5.84 13.58 30.78
N SER A 605 -4.82 14.35 31.18
CA SER A 605 -4.50 15.61 30.53
C SER A 605 -3.57 15.33 29.35
N HIS A 606 -4.03 15.62 28.15
CA HIS A 606 -3.18 15.70 26.98
C HIS A 606 -2.86 17.17 26.73
N THR A 607 -1.57 17.49 26.62
CA THR A 607 -1.10 18.82 26.27
C THR A 607 -0.87 18.85 24.76
N MET A 608 -1.83 19.42 24.03
CA MET A 608 -1.63 19.84 22.64
C MET A 608 -1.45 21.36 22.67
N GLU A 609 -0.30 21.82 22.21
CA GLU A 609 -0.04 23.25 22.07
C GLU A 609 -0.62 23.72 20.73
N ILE A 610 -1.45 24.77 20.77
CA ILE A 610 -2.04 25.40 19.58
C ILE A 610 -1.24 26.68 19.32
N PRO A 611 -0.91 27.00 18.06
CA PRO A 611 -0.28 28.27 17.72
C PRO A 611 -1.18 29.44 18.10
N MET A 612 -0.78 30.20 19.12
CA MET A 612 -1.59 31.27 19.72
C MET A 612 -1.68 32.51 18.82
N VAL A 613 -0.59 32.89 18.17
CA VAL A 613 -0.53 34.04 17.25
C VAL A 613 -1.36 33.75 16.00
N ASP A 614 -1.22 32.56 15.40
CA ASP A 614 -2.07 32.15 14.25
C ASP A 614 -3.57 32.14 14.59
N TYR A 615 -3.92 31.91 15.86
CA TYR A 615 -5.31 31.92 16.31
C TYR A 615 -5.85 33.33 16.59
N PHE A 616 -5.03 34.23 17.16
CA PHE A 616 -5.46 35.58 17.52
C PHE A 616 -5.35 36.58 16.38
N ASP A 617 -4.34 36.45 15.53
CA ASP A 617 -4.10 37.31 14.38
C ASP A 617 -3.77 36.48 13.10
N PRO A 618 -4.78 35.82 12.52
CA PRO A 618 -4.58 35.04 11.30
C PRO A 618 -4.26 35.92 10.08
N GLU A 619 -4.65 37.21 10.09
CA GLU A 619 -4.41 38.14 8.98
C GLU A 619 -2.94 38.55 8.92
N GLU A 620 -2.35 38.93 10.06
CA GLU A 620 -0.92 39.22 10.15
C GLU A 620 -0.07 38.00 9.76
N MET A 621 -0.42 36.81 10.25
CA MET A 621 0.28 35.58 9.88
C MET A 621 0.16 35.26 8.37
N ALA A 622 -0.99 35.53 7.76
CA ALA A 622 -1.14 35.38 6.32
C ALA A 622 -0.27 36.37 5.53
N LEU A 623 -0.22 37.64 5.95
CA LEU A 623 0.64 38.66 5.34
C LEU A 623 2.12 38.27 5.46
N ARG A 624 2.54 37.76 6.61
CA ARG A 624 3.92 37.28 6.82
C ARG A 624 4.28 36.14 5.87
N ARG A 625 3.40 35.17 5.68
CA ARG A 625 3.61 34.08 4.70
C ARG A 625 3.71 34.60 3.27
N MET A 626 2.96 35.66 2.93
CA MET A 626 3.10 36.34 1.63
C MET A 626 4.45 37.04 1.49
N HIS A 627 4.90 37.77 2.51
CA HIS A 627 6.22 38.40 2.54
C HIS A 627 7.35 37.38 2.42
N ALA A 628 7.28 36.27 3.17
CA ALA A 628 8.23 35.17 3.06
C ALA A 628 8.27 34.59 1.63
N SER A 629 7.11 34.44 0.99
CA SER A 629 7.03 33.96 -0.39
C SER A 629 7.67 34.94 -1.38
N ALA A 630 7.49 36.25 -1.18
CA ALA A 630 8.11 37.28 -2.02
C ALA A 630 9.64 37.34 -1.84
N ASN A 631 10.12 37.22 -0.60
CA ASN A 631 11.55 37.21 -0.30
C ASN A 631 12.24 35.97 -0.88
N ILE A 632 11.61 34.79 -0.81
CA ILE A 632 12.14 33.58 -1.45
C ILE A 632 12.29 33.78 -2.96
N ALA A 633 11.28 34.36 -3.63
CA ALA A 633 11.34 34.62 -5.06
C ALA A 633 12.51 35.57 -5.39
N ALA A 634 12.65 36.68 -4.66
CA ALA A 634 13.73 37.65 -4.87
C ALA A 634 15.13 37.04 -4.65
N LEU A 635 15.28 36.16 -3.65
CA LEU A 635 16.54 35.48 -3.39
C LEU A 635 16.85 34.42 -4.45
N LEU A 636 15.85 33.69 -4.96
CA LEU A 636 16.05 32.73 -6.05
C LEU A 636 16.44 33.42 -7.36
N ASP A 637 15.84 34.58 -7.66
CA ASP A 637 16.21 35.40 -8.83
C ASP A 637 17.67 35.86 -8.75
N SER A 638 18.22 36.08 -7.55
CA SER A 638 19.63 36.44 -7.36
C SER A 638 20.62 35.27 -7.52
N ILE A 639 20.13 34.03 -7.46
CA ILE A 639 20.94 32.80 -7.60
C ILE A 639 21.00 32.35 -9.06
N GLN A 640 19.95 32.62 -9.86
CA GLN A 640 19.98 32.36 -11.29
C GLN A 640 20.87 33.40 -11.99
N PRO A 641 21.96 33.01 -12.68
CA PRO A 641 22.66 33.97 -13.53
C PRO A 641 21.69 34.47 -14.60
N GLU A 642 21.70 35.77 -14.87
CA GLU A 642 21.06 36.34 -16.06
C GLU A 642 21.54 35.51 -17.26
N GLU A 643 20.68 34.67 -17.83
CA GLU A 643 20.95 34.07 -19.13
C GLU A 643 21.15 35.23 -20.10
N ASP A 644 22.36 35.29 -20.69
CA ASP A 644 22.79 36.27 -21.67
C ASP A 644 21.65 36.60 -22.65
N ASP A 645 21.04 37.78 -22.46
CA ASP A 645 20.09 38.43 -23.36
C ASP A 645 20.81 38.96 -24.63
N ASP A 646 21.89 38.29 -25.06
CA ASP A 646 22.85 38.68 -26.09
C ASP A 646 22.73 37.85 -27.39
N GLU A 647 21.59 37.20 -27.62
CA GLU A 647 21.16 36.77 -28.97
C GLU A 647 19.72 37.27 -29.27
N ARG A 648 19.63 38.56 -29.62
CA ARG A 648 18.52 39.13 -30.41
C ARG A 648 19.01 39.72 -31.72
#